data_AF-A0A550J5Q0-F1
#
_entry.id   AF-A0A550J5Q0-F1
#
_cell.length_a   1.000
_cell.length_b   1.000
_cell.length_c   1.000
_cell.angle_alpha   90.00
_cell.angle_beta   90.00
_cell.angle_gamma   90.00
#
_symmetry.space_group_name_H-M   'P 1'
#
loop_
_entity.id
_entity.type
_entity.pdbx_description
1 polymer ?
#
loop_
_entity_poly.entity_id
_entity_poly.type
_entity_poly.pdbx_seq_one_letter_code
_entity_poly.pdbx_strand_id
1 'polypeptide(L)'
;MLRPYKTTPTHASSHPDAVPVVTASYTGEIMPTLPRRLILGLLLILFVAWPVCAEEVIDPYRFFAAHYEAMGGLERFKRINSGWSVGTVRYDGLEGTFEAWAEKPLRYRLDEDFGIIRQSEGDDGNLRWRRDTNGQVEEVRDEETLKRRRIAELLENFEHLNPDSPWFTLSDAGLAEVEGVPCRVFRLENRINSDVSRFFIALDDLRVVKTVDTEPDVEVHTRYHDYRRIDGLRLPFRQVADIHPRNKRREIAITAQRINPTVDRRRFAKPAPATGAIGFPADDRAENIPFHFSENLIYLPVTLNGDTRWWILDSGASMSVIDAEYAESLGLKLVGSIGGFGFGDLFTLAFVRLPPCRVGKLTLPAQTIHAYKGLAESSYEPVRVGILGYDFLSRFVTRIDYARRTVSFYRPESFVYRGTGKVVDAPLKYRTFSLPARVDDLPEGRFSLDLGSHRSSLHHPFAARHGLLKRPGVETVSKGMAGFSFETLSAFERMEIAGFVIDRPLLTIPDEAGPGTAAVGELAGNLGNSLLRHFVLTLDYGKQQVMIEPGTEFNGTFPEDRSGLLVGQGEDGGPMVSFVAAGTPAQEAGFVAGDVIAAVDGRPVAEYGGVLPIRELLRQAPGTRLDFTLLRQGRQFHIELVLREIF
;
A
#
# COMPACT_ATOMS: atom_id res chain seq x y z
N MET A 1 11.72 -28.50 -17.34
CA MET A 1 10.32 -28.97 -17.27
C MET A 1 9.81 -28.71 -15.86
N LEU A 2 8.71 -27.95 -15.72
CA LEU A 2 8.12 -27.67 -14.40
C LEU A 2 6.79 -28.42 -14.26
N ARG A 3 6.56 -29.04 -13.09
CA ARG A 3 5.24 -29.57 -12.70
C ARG A 3 4.55 -28.54 -11.81
N PRO A 4 3.25 -28.24 -11.99
CA PRO A 4 2.55 -27.29 -11.14
C PRO A 4 2.35 -27.87 -9.73
N TYR A 5 2.89 -27.21 -8.72
CA TYR A 5 2.52 -27.46 -7.33
C TYR A 5 1.16 -26.80 -7.03
N LYS A 6 0.29 -27.52 -6.32
CA LYS A 6 -0.97 -26.98 -5.80
C LYS A 6 -0.76 -26.42 -4.40
N THR A 7 -1.15 -25.18 -4.16
CA THR A 7 -1.34 -24.61 -2.82
C THR A 7 -2.54 -23.66 -2.80
N THR A 8 -3.21 -23.58 -1.66
CA THR A 8 -4.43 -22.77 -1.41
C THR A 8 -4.07 -21.46 -0.68
N PRO A 9 -4.60 -20.28 -1.08
CA PRO A 9 -4.15 -18.97 -0.59
C PRO A 9 -4.99 -18.35 0.55
N THR A 10 -4.42 -17.32 1.21
CA THR A 10 -5.08 -16.47 2.23
C THR A 10 -4.98 -14.94 1.93
N HIS A 11 -4.90 -14.04 2.93
CA HIS A 11 -5.64 -12.74 2.94
C HIS A 11 -4.80 -11.49 3.40
N ALA A 12 -5.19 -10.44 4.16
CA ALA A 12 -6.42 -9.87 4.75
C ALA A 12 -6.37 -8.28 4.88
N SER A 13 -7.35 -7.48 4.35
CA SER A 13 -7.48 -5.97 4.53
C SER A 13 -8.67 -5.27 3.74
N SER A 14 -9.75 -4.71 4.37
CA SER A 14 -10.98 -4.20 3.63
C SER A 14 -12.04 -3.30 4.34
N HIS A 15 -12.66 -2.31 3.66
CA HIS A 15 -13.71 -1.37 4.19
C HIS A 15 -15.19 -1.77 3.94
N PRO A 16 -16.19 -1.06 4.53
CA PRO A 16 -17.64 -1.34 4.35
C PRO A 16 -18.56 -0.10 4.16
N ASP A 17 -19.84 -0.34 3.83
CA ASP A 17 -20.97 -0.11 4.79
C ASP A 17 -22.16 -1.09 4.48
N ALA A 18 -23.46 -0.81 4.26
CA ALA A 18 -24.32 0.37 4.44
C ALA A 18 -25.80 0.02 4.80
N VAL A 19 -26.00 -0.77 5.86
CA VAL A 19 -27.28 -0.77 6.60
C VAL A 19 -26.97 -0.45 8.07
N PRO A 20 -27.52 0.63 8.65
CA PRO A 20 -27.24 0.98 10.04
C PRO A 20 -27.73 -0.10 11.00
N VAL A 21 -27.24 -0.03 12.24
CA VAL A 21 -27.53 -0.91 13.42
C VAL A 21 -26.41 -1.89 13.78
N VAL A 22 -25.49 -1.39 14.61
CA VAL A 22 -24.99 -2.11 15.81
C VAL A 22 -23.93 -3.21 15.58
N THR A 23 -23.11 -3.10 14.54
CA THR A 23 -21.75 -3.70 14.52
C THR A 23 -20.75 -2.72 13.94
N ALA A 24 -19.74 -2.31 14.71
CA ALA A 24 -18.60 -1.57 14.15
C ALA A 24 -17.62 -2.56 13.51
N SER A 25 -17.59 -2.62 12.17
CA SER A 25 -16.87 -3.64 11.41
C SER A 25 -16.11 -3.04 10.22
N TYR A 26 -15.04 -2.28 10.52
CA TYR A 26 -14.26 -1.43 9.60
C TYR A 26 -12.80 -1.97 9.44
N THR A 27 -12.15 -1.86 8.26
CA THR A 27 -10.72 -2.22 7.95
C THR A 27 -10.30 -1.60 6.58
N GLY A 28 -9.04 -1.58 6.09
CA GLY A 28 -8.62 -0.62 5.02
C GLY A 28 -8.44 -1.04 3.52
N GLU A 29 -9.04 -0.25 2.62
CA GLU A 29 -8.56 0.36 1.33
C GLU A 29 -7.50 -0.31 0.38
N ILE A 30 -7.69 -0.22 -0.97
CA ILE A 30 -6.82 -0.30 -2.22
C ILE A 30 -7.25 -1.29 -3.37
N MET A 31 -7.20 -0.80 -4.64
CA MET A 31 -7.96 -1.17 -5.91
C MET A 31 -7.31 -2.21 -6.88
N PRO A 32 -7.93 -2.61 -8.05
CA PRO A 32 -7.65 -3.86 -8.79
C PRO A 32 -6.66 -3.84 -10.00
N THR A 33 -6.83 -4.29 -11.26
CA THR A 33 -7.95 -4.73 -12.15
C THR A 33 -7.43 -5.64 -13.30
N LEU A 34 -8.28 -6.43 -13.98
CA LEU A 34 -7.97 -7.09 -15.28
C LEU A 34 -8.66 -6.39 -16.48
N PRO A 35 -8.07 -6.43 -17.69
CA PRO A 35 -8.68 -5.91 -18.91
C PRO A 35 -9.71 -6.88 -19.52
N ARG A 36 -10.64 -6.34 -20.33
CA ARG A 36 -11.63 -7.13 -21.08
C ARG A 36 -11.94 -6.47 -22.43
N ARG A 37 -11.61 -7.13 -23.55
CA ARG A 37 -12.19 -6.84 -24.88
C ARG A 37 -12.41 -8.12 -25.69
N LEU A 38 -13.48 -8.11 -26.48
CA LEU A 38 -13.88 -9.16 -27.43
C LEU A 38 -13.23 -8.92 -28.79
N ILE A 39 -13.30 -9.90 -29.69
CA ILE A 39 -13.92 -9.69 -31.02
C ILE A 39 -14.38 -11.02 -31.66
N LEU A 40 -15.47 -10.91 -32.42
CA LEU A 40 -16.24 -11.85 -33.26
C LEU A 40 -15.80 -13.32 -33.44
N GLY A 41 -16.81 -14.20 -33.32
CA GLY A 41 -17.05 -15.32 -34.23
C GLY A 41 -18.54 -15.39 -34.57
N LEU A 42 -18.92 -15.52 -35.85
CA LEU A 42 -20.32 -15.62 -36.27
C LEU A 42 -20.91 -16.99 -35.93
N LEU A 43 -22.17 -17.02 -35.49
CA LEU A 43 -23.08 -18.14 -35.77
C LEU A 43 -24.54 -17.65 -35.84
N LEU A 44 -25.27 -18.13 -36.84
CA LEU A 44 -26.62 -17.68 -37.19
C LEU A 44 -27.65 -18.70 -36.69
N ILE A 45 -28.47 -18.35 -35.70
CA ILE A 45 -29.53 -19.22 -35.15
C ILE A 45 -30.86 -18.44 -35.10
N LEU A 46 -31.97 -19.15 -35.32
CA LEU A 46 -33.28 -18.58 -35.62
C LEU A 46 -33.90 -17.79 -34.46
N PHE A 47 -34.65 -16.74 -34.81
CA PHE A 47 -35.60 -16.09 -33.92
C PHE A 47 -36.71 -17.08 -33.51
N VAL A 48 -36.83 -17.32 -32.19
CA VAL A 48 -38.09 -17.66 -31.55
C VAL A 48 -38.41 -16.50 -30.61
N ALA A 49 -39.48 -15.76 -30.91
CA ALA A 49 -39.88 -14.61 -30.12
C ALA A 49 -40.57 -15.09 -28.83
N TRP A 50 -39.79 -15.32 -27.77
CA TRP A 50 -40.34 -15.21 -26.43
C TRP A 50 -40.83 -13.78 -26.20
N PRO A 51 -41.95 -13.57 -25.49
CA PRO A 51 -42.32 -12.24 -25.06
C PRO A 51 -41.21 -11.73 -24.12
N VAL A 52 -40.56 -10.64 -24.51
CA VAL A 52 -39.78 -9.84 -23.57
C VAL A 52 -40.80 -9.22 -22.62
N CYS A 53 -41.00 -9.86 -21.46
CA CYS A 53 -41.60 -9.19 -20.32
C CYS A 53 -40.74 -7.96 -20.06
N ALA A 54 -41.29 -6.76 -20.30
CA ALA A 54 -40.62 -5.52 -19.97
C ALA A 54 -40.30 -5.58 -18.47
N GLU A 55 -39.01 -5.46 -18.12
CA GLU A 55 -38.60 -5.52 -16.73
C GLU A 55 -39.23 -4.33 -16.00
N GLU A 56 -40.06 -4.63 -15.00
CA GLU A 56 -40.88 -3.62 -14.33
C GLU A 56 -39.97 -2.61 -13.64
N VAL A 57 -40.12 -1.33 -13.97
CA VAL A 57 -39.23 -0.27 -13.48
C VAL A 57 -39.51 -0.03 -11.99
N ILE A 58 -38.69 -0.68 -11.14
CA ILE A 58 -38.82 -0.59 -9.69
C ILE A 58 -38.34 0.79 -9.22
N ASP A 59 -39.22 1.48 -8.47
CA ASP A 59 -38.84 2.63 -7.65
C ASP A 59 -37.90 2.14 -6.52
N PRO A 60 -36.60 2.49 -6.55
CA PRO A 60 -35.63 1.92 -5.64
C PRO A 60 -35.81 2.44 -4.20
N TYR A 61 -36.37 3.64 -4.03
CA TYR A 61 -36.66 4.23 -2.74
C TYR A 61 -37.84 3.52 -2.05
N ARG A 62 -38.89 3.15 -2.81
CA ARG A 62 -39.95 2.27 -2.30
C ARG A 62 -39.43 0.87 -1.93
N PHE A 63 -38.52 0.31 -2.74
CA PHE A 63 -37.95 -1.00 -2.43
C PHE A 63 -37.12 -0.96 -1.15
N PHE A 64 -36.29 0.07 -0.95
CA PHE A 64 -35.56 0.26 0.31
C PHE A 64 -36.49 0.47 1.51
N ALA A 65 -37.58 1.23 1.35
CA ALA A 65 -38.59 1.35 2.41
C ALA A 65 -39.18 -0.01 2.79
N ALA A 66 -39.55 -0.85 1.81
CA ALA A 66 -40.05 -2.20 2.04
C ALA A 66 -38.99 -3.12 2.71
N HIS A 67 -37.72 -3.00 2.33
CA HIS A 67 -36.61 -3.67 3.00
C HIS A 67 -36.53 -3.31 4.50
N TYR A 68 -36.55 -2.02 4.85
CA TYR A 68 -36.49 -1.61 6.25
C TYR A 68 -37.69 -2.10 7.07
N GLU A 69 -38.90 -2.09 6.51
CA GLU A 69 -40.08 -2.65 7.18
C GLU A 69 -39.97 -4.17 7.39
N ALA A 70 -39.52 -4.93 6.38
CA ALA A 70 -39.26 -6.37 6.52
C ALA A 70 -38.19 -6.69 7.58
N MET A 71 -37.17 -5.84 7.69
CA MET A 71 -36.12 -5.96 8.72
C MET A 71 -36.54 -5.44 10.11
N GLY A 72 -37.74 -4.87 10.26
CA GLY A 72 -38.36 -4.53 11.57
C GLY A 72 -38.86 -3.09 11.75
N GLY A 73 -38.80 -2.27 10.71
CA GLY A 73 -39.37 -0.92 10.65
C GLY A 73 -38.30 0.18 10.58
N LEU A 74 -38.36 1.06 9.57
CA LEU A 74 -37.38 2.14 9.35
C LEU A 74 -37.22 3.03 10.59
N GLU A 75 -38.32 3.31 11.29
CA GLU A 75 -38.32 4.10 12.51
C GLU A 75 -37.62 3.41 13.71
N ARG A 76 -37.46 2.08 13.69
CA ARG A 76 -36.56 1.40 14.65
C ARG A 76 -35.09 1.63 14.27
N PHE A 77 -34.73 1.48 13.01
CA PHE A 77 -33.38 1.76 12.50
C PHE A 77 -32.95 3.20 12.80
N LYS A 78 -33.83 4.19 12.59
CA LYS A 78 -33.57 5.61 12.92
C LYS A 78 -33.35 5.86 14.41
N ARG A 79 -34.12 5.21 15.29
CA ARG A 79 -33.99 5.33 16.76
C ARG A 79 -32.74 4.68 17.35
N ILE A 80 -31.82 4.17 16.53
CA ILE A 80 -30.63 3.49 17.01
C ILE A 80 -29.44 4.43 16.99
N ASN A 81 -29.07 4.81 18.20
CA ASN A 81 -28.06 5.80 18.55
C ASN A 81 -26.77 5.14 19.05
N SER A 82 -26.82 3.94 19.64
CA SER A 82 -25.63 3.22 20.09
C SER A 82 -25.71 1.72 19.86
N GLY A 83 -24.54 1.07 19.89
CA GLY A 83 -24.41 -0.37 19.70
C GLY A 83 -23.21 -0.97 20.41
N TRP A 84 -23.33 -2.26 20.72
CA TRP A 84 -22.24 -3.11 21.17
C TRP A 84 -22.35 -4.49 20.53
N SER A 85 -21.22 -5.06 20.13
CA SER A 85 -21.13 -6.46 19.73
C SER A 85 -19.77 -7.07 20.07
N VAL A 86 -19.77 -8.40 20.27
CA VAL A 86 -18.57 -9.22 20.43
C VAL A 86 -18.71 -10.49 19.61
N GLY A 87 -17.59 -11.09 19.23
CA GLY A 87 -17.59 -12.34 18.49
C GLY A 87 -16.19 -12.83 18.13
N THR A 88 -16.13 -13.78 17.20
CA THR A 88 -14.88 -14.21 16.58
C THR A 88 -14.67 -13.51 15.25
N VAL A 89 -13.40 -13.30 14.91
CA VAL A 89 -12.95 -12.85 13.60
C VAL A 89 -11.93 -13.85 13.08
N ARG A 90 -12.16 -14.36 11.87
CA ARG A 90 -11.16 -15.07 11.07
C ARG A 90 -10.62 -14.09 10.03
N TYR A 91 -9.32 -13.95 9.98
CA TYR A 91 -8.68 -13.07 9.02
C TYR A 91 -7.35 -13.67 8.63
N ASP A 92 -7.14 -13.91 7.34
CA ASP A 92 -5.94 -14.63 6.90
C ASP A 92 -5.86 -16.07 7.45
N GLY A 93 -4.65 -16.60 7.62
CA GLY A 93 -4.38 -17.70 8.54
C GLY A 93 -4.44 -17.33 10.03
N LEU A 94 -5.02 -16.18 10.42
CA LEU A 94 -5.25 -15.79 11.82
C LEU A 94 -6.69 -16.05 12.26
N GLU A 95 -6.83 -16.37 13.54
CA GLU A 95 -8.12 -16.50 14.23
C GLU A 95 -8.05 -15.70 15.53
N GLY A 96 -9.13 -14.99 15.85
CA GLY A 96 -9.16 -14.07 16.97
C GLY A 96 -10.56 -13.72 17.45
N THR A 97 -10.62 -12.81 18.41
CA THR A 97 -11.86 -12.21 18.91
C THR A 97 -11.90 -10.71 18.63
N PHE A 98 -13.10 -10.15 18.62
CA PHE A 98 -13.30 -8.71 18.54
C PHE A 98 -14.29 -8.21 19.58
N GLU A 99 -14.11 -6.96 20.03
CA GLU A 99 -15.13 -6.16 20.69
C GLU A 99 -15.36 -4.88 19.89
N ALA A 100 -16.64 -4.58 19.62
CA ALA A 100 -17.08 -3.44 18.82
C ALA A 100 -18.10 -2.60 19.59
N TRP A 101 -17.92 -1.28 19.56
CA TRP A 101 -18.83 -0.28 20.10
C TRP A 101 -19.11 0.79 19.06
N ALA A 102 -20.33 1.35 19.07
CA ALA A 102 -20.71 2.49 18.22
C ALA A 102 -21.64 3.46 18.96
N GLU A 103 -21.56 4.76 18.63
CA GLU A 103 -22.52 5.79 19.03
C GLU A 103 -22.60 6.92 18.00
N LYS A 104 -23.81 7.29 17.57
CA LYS A 104 -24.02 8.39 16.63
C LYS A 104 -23.74 9.77 17.25
N PRO A 105 -23.36 10.77 16.42
CA PRO A 105 -22.84 10.61 15.07
C PRO A 105 -21.38 10.11 15.09
N LEU A 106 -21.03 9.29 14.10
CA LEU A 106 -19.68 8.85 13.72
C LEU A 106 -18.84 8.07 14.75
N ARG A 107 -19.21 7.96 16.03
CA ARG A 107 -18.31 7.33 17.00
C ARG A 107 -18.31 5.83 16.85
N TYR A 108 -17.12 5.25 16.77
CA TYR A 108 -16.95 3.82 16.86
C TYR A 108 -15.65 3.45 17.56
N ARG A 109 -15.58 2.20 17.99
CA ARG A 109 -14.34 1.55 18.39
C ARG A 109 -14.42 0.06 18.08
N LEU A 110 -13.36 -0.46 17.48
CA LEU A 110 -13.13 -1.87 17.25
C LEU A 110 -11.78 -2.22 17.89
N ASP A 111 -11.77 -3.17 18.82
CA ASP A 111 -10.55 -3.85 19.31
C ASP A 111 -10.55 -5.29 18.76
N GLU A 112 -9.44 -5.74 18.18
CA GLU A 112 -9.23 -7.12 17.70
C GLU A 112 -8.01 -7.76 18.37
N ASP A 113 -8.14 -9.02 18.77
CA ASP A 113 -7.09 -9.82 19.40
C ASP A 113 -6.91 -11.15 18.66
N PHE A 114 -5.77 -11.30 17.97
CA PHE A 114 -5.34 -12.52 17.28
C PHE A 114 -4.19 -13.23 18.04
N GLY A 115 -4.02 -12.93 19.34
CA GLY A 115 -3.02 -13.53 20.22
C GLY A 115 -1.59 -13.01 20.01
N ILE A 116 -1.05 -13.15 18.80
CA ILE A 116 0.29 -12.65 18.42
C ILE A 116 0.29 -11.13 18.15
N ILE A 117 -0.83 -10.62 17.64
CA ILE A 117 -1.08 -9.20 17.44
C ILE A 117 -2.38 -8.76 18.11
N ARG A 118 -2.42 -7.49 18.52
CA ARG A 118 -3.62 -6.79 18.95
C ARG A 118 -3.67 -5.46 18.21
N GLN A 119 -4.82 -5.11 17.68
CA GLN A 119 -5.03 -3.82 17.03
C GLN A 119 -6.34 -3.19 17.48
N SER A 120 -6.43 -1.86 17.37
CA SER A 120 -7.68 -1.18 17.65
C SER A 120 -7.80 0.11 16.87
N GLU A 121 -8.96 0.38 16.27
CA GLU A 121 -9.26 1.66 15.65
C GLU A 121 -10.62 2.20 16.10
N GLY A 122 -10.87 3.48 15.83
CA GLY A 122 -12.10 4.13 16.24
C GLY A 122 -12.18 5.58 15.80
N ASP A 123 -13.21 6.24 16.31
CA ASP A 123 -13.57 7.61 15.99
C ASP A 123 -14.28 8.22 17.19
N ASP A 124 -13.91 9.44 17.59
CA ASP A 124 -14.56 10.16 18.71
C ASP A 124 -15.70 11.10 18.27
N GLY A 125 -15.98 11.14 16.97
CA GLY A 125 -16.94 12.01 16.30
C GLY A 125 -16.26 13.21 15.64
N ASN A 126 -15.08 13.62 16.10
CA ASN A 126 -14.26 14.69 15.51
C ASN A 126 -13.06 14.12 14.75
N LEU A 127 -12.44 13.06 15.30
CA LEU A 127 -11.17 12.51 14.87
C LEU A 127 -11.23 10.98 14.78
N ARG A 128 -10.78 10.43 13.64
CA ARG A 128 -10.55 9.00 13.41
C ARG A 128 -9.13 8.65 13.82
N TRP A 129 -8.96 7.51 14.47
CA TRP A 129 -7.66 7.06 14.97
C TRP A 129 -7.47 5.55 14.80
N ARG A 130 -6.21 5.13 14.69
CA ARG A 130 -5.81 3.72 14.69
C ARG A 130 -4.65 3.52 15.65
N ARG A 131 -4.59 2.38 16.33
CA ARG A 131 -3.47 1.94 17.15
C ARG A 131 -2.92 0.62 16.60
N ASP A 132 -1.62 0.58 16.37
CA ASP A 132 -0.94 -0.59 15.83
C ASP A 132 -0.57 -1.63 16.90
N THR A 133 -0.01 -2.77 16.46
CA THR A 133 0.35 -3.87 17.37
C THR A 133 1.61 -3.62 18.21
N ASN A 134 2.35 -2.54 17.97
CA ASN A 134 3.46 -2.08 18.80
C ASN A 134 3.05 -0.92 19.73
N GLY A 135 1.79 -0.50 19.67
CA GLY A 135 1.17 0.49 20.55
C GLY A 135 1.24 1.93 20.04
N GLN A 136 1.75 2.17 18.84
CA GLN A 136 1.75 3.51 18.25
C GLN A 136 0.32 3.91 17.88
N VAL A 137 -0.01 5.20 18.03
CA VAL A 137 -1.33 5.75 17.66
C VAL A 137 -1.18 6.72 16.49
N GLU A 138 -2.03 6.51 15.49
CA GLU A 138 -2.12 7.20 14.21
C GLU A 138 -3.42 8.02 14.18
N GLU A 139 -3.36 9.28 13.76
CA GLU A 139 -4.55 10.07 13.39
C GLU A 139 -4.85 9.82 11.92
N VAL A 140 -6.08 9.47 11.56
CA VAL A 140 -6.45 9.21 10.16
C VAL A 140 -7.19 10.44 9.63
N ARG A 141 -6.44 11.31 8.93
CA ARG A 141 -6.89 12.65 8.50
C ARG A 141 -6.51 13.01 7.06
N ASP A 142 -6.28 12.00 6.22
CA ASP A 142 -6.16 12.21 4.78
C ASP A 142 -7.49 12.69 4.18
N GLU A 143 -7.41 13.27 2.99
CA GLU A 143 -8.53 13.94 2.33
C GLU A 143 -9.72 13.02 2.05
N GLU A 144 -9.47 11.76 1.72
CA GLU A 144 -10.52 10.80 1.35
C GLU A 144 -11.09 10.08 2.57
N THR A 145 -10.32 9.88 3.65
CA THR A 145 -10.90 9.62 4.98
C THR A 145 -11.85 10.75 5.38
N LEU A 146 -11.50 12.03 5.20
CA LEU A 146 -12.39 13.14 5.56
C LEU A 146 -13.67 13.17 4.73
N LYS A 147 -13.61 12.82 3.44
CA LYS A 147 -14.79 12.63 2.57
C LYS A 147 -15.64 11.43 3.02
N ARG A 148 -15.01 10.29 3.30
CA ARG A 148 -15.66 9.06 3.82
C ARG A 148 -16.36 9.28 5.16
N ARG A 149 -15.78 10.07 6.09
CA ARG A 149 -16.46 10.53 7.32
C ARG A 149 -17.78 11.24 7.00
N ARG A 150 -17.76 12.17 6.04
CA ARG A 150 -18.95 12.96 5.68
C ARG A 150 -20.01 12.11 4.98
N ILE A 151 -19.60 11.13 4.16
CA ILE A 151 -20.51 10.13 3.58
C ILE A 151 -21.18 9.31 4.70
N ALA A 152 -20.39 8.77 5.63
CA ALA A 152 -20.91 7.98 6.76
C ALA A 152 -21.90 8.78 7.64
N GLU A 153 -21.62 10.05 7.92
CA GLU A 153 -22.54 10.93 8.68
C GLU A 153 -23.90 11.08 7.97
N LEU A 154 -23.92 11.16 6.64
CA LEU A 154 -25.16 11.28 5.86
C LEU A 154 -25.91 9.94 5.79
N LEU A 155 -25.19 8.81 5.70
CA LEU A 155 -25.77 7.46 5.77
C LEU A 155 -26.37 7.14 7.15
N GLU A 156 -25.71 7.55 8.24
CA GLU A 156 -26.24 7.45 9.60
C GLU A 156 -27.57 8.22 9.79
N ASN A 157 -27.77 9.28 9.00
CA ASN A 157 -28.98 10.10 8.98
C ASN A 157 -30.00 9.67 7.90
N PHE A 158 -29.76 8.55 7.20
CA PHE A 158 -30.64 7.97 6.17
C PHE A 158 -30.84 8.86 4.93
N GLU A 159 -29.90 9.76 4.64
CA GLU A 159 -29.98 10.67 3.48
C GLU A 159 -29.96 9.94 2.13
N HIS A 160 -29.45 8.70 2.09
CA HIS A 160 -29.54 7.83 0.90
C HIS A 160 -30.97 7.37 0.57
N LEU A 161 -31.93 7.57 1.48
CA LEU A 161 -33.35 7.27 1.26
C LEU A 161 -34.15 8.50 0.81
N ASN A 162 -33.51 9.66 0.68
CA ASN A 162 -34.11 10.87 0.17
C ASN A 162 -34.04 10.88 -1.39
N PRO A 163 -35.17 10.86 -2.12
CA PRO A 163 -35.15 10.94 -3.58
C PRO A 163 -34.59 12.27 -4.10
N ASP A 164 -34.79 13.35 -3.33
CA ASP A 164 -34.33 14.70 -3.64
C ASP A 164 -32.92 14.98 -3.07
N SER A 165 -32.13 13.95 -2.77
CA SER A 165 -30.83 14.11 -2.11
C SER A 165 -29.83 14.87 -2.98
N PRO A 166 -29.23 15.98 -2.49
CA PRO A 166 -28.11 16.62 -3.15
C PRO A 166 -26.82 15.80 -3.02
N TRP A 167 -26.76 14.79 -2.15
CA TRP A 167 -25.56 14.00 -1.87
C TRP A 167 -25.53 12.64 -2.54
N PHE A 168 -26.68 11.95 -2.63
CA PHE A 168 -26.76 10.58 -3.13
C PHE A 168 -27.62 10.45 -4.40
N THR A 169 -27.47 9.31 -5.08
CA THR A 169 -28.40 8.80 -6.10
C THR A 169 -28.54 7.29 -5.89
N LEU A 170 -29.76 6.80 -5.72
CA LEU A 170 -30.06 5.37 -5.64
C LEU A 170 -30.72 4.90 -6.94
N SER A 171 -30.23 3.80 -7.51
CA SER A 171 -30.66 3.28 -8.82
C SER A 171 -30.85 1.77 -8.79
N ASP A 172 -31.80 1.26 -9.58
CA ASP A 172 -31.86 -0.18 -9.89
C ASP A 172 -30.71 -0.55 -10.84
N ALA A 173 -30.04 -1.67 -10.55
CA ALA A 173 -28.95 -2.25 -11.32
C ALA A 173 -29.29 -3.66 -11.86
N GLY A 174 -30.55 -4.08 -11.78
CA GLY A 174 -31.09 -5.31 -12.36
C GLY A 174 -31.15 -6.50 -11.40
N LEU A 175 -31.42 -7.67 -11.95
CA LEU A 175 -31.40 -8.94 -11.20
C LEU A 175 -30.01 -9.57 -11.14
N ALA A 176 -29.74 -10.25 -10.02
CA ALA A 176 -28.61 -11.14 -9.84
C ALA A 176 -29.00 -12.35 -8.97
N GLU A 177 -28.15 -13.37 -8.93
CA GLU A 177 -28.24 -14.46 -7.97
C GLU A 177 -26.99 -14.46 -7.08
N VAL A 178 -27.17 -14.66 -5.77
CA VAL A 178 -26.07 -14.80 -4.80
C VAL A 178 -26.29 -16.07 -4.00
N GLU A 179 -25.38 -17.04 -4.15
CA GLU A 179 -25.42 -18.33 -3.43
C GLU A 179 -26.78 -19.07 -3.55
N GLY A 180 -27.42 -19.02 -4.73
CA GLY A 180 -28.74 -19.61 -4.97
C GLY A 180 -29.93 -18.73 -4.56
N VAL A 181 -29.70 -17.51 -4.09
CA VAL A 181 -30.75 -16.55 -3.70
C VAL A 181 -30.96 -15.50 -4.81
N PRO A 182 -32.15 -15.45 -5.44
CA PRO A 182 -32.52 -14.38 -6.36
C PRO A 182 -32.58 -13.02 -5.65
N CYS A 183 -31.86 -12.04 -6.19
CA CYS A 183 -31.72 -10.71 -5.63
C CYS A 183 -32.05 -9.63 -6.67
N ARG A 184 -32.68 -8.54 -6.22
CA ARG A 184 -32.65 -7.25 -6.92
C ARG A 184 -31.40 -6.49 -6.46
N VAL A 185 -30.65 -5.92 -7.41
CA VAL A 185 -29.40 -5.18 -7.13
C VAL A 185 -29.68 -3.70 -7.22
N PHE A 186 -29.30 -2.94 -6.21
CA PHE A 186 -29.36 -1.48 -6.23
C PHE A 186 -27.98 -0.87 -6.14
N ARG A 187 -27.73 0.20 -6.88
CA ARG A 187 -26.47 0.94 -6.89
C ARG A 187 -26.67 2.32 -6.29
N LEU A 188 -25.88 2.62 -5.27
CA LEU A 188 -25.82 3.90 -4.57
C LEU A 188 -24.55 4.64 -5.02
N GLU A 189 -24.75 5.81 -5.60
CA GLU A 189 -23.69 6.78 -5.92
C GLU A 189 -23.72 7.94 -4.93
N ASN A 190 -22.56 8.56 -4.70
CA ASN A 190 -22.42 9.77 -3.91
C ASN A 190 -21.79 10.90 -4.75
N ARG A 191 -21.94 12.16 -4.31
CA ARG A 191 -21.39 13.36 -4.99
C ARG A 191 -20.24 14.03 -4.21
N ILE A 192 -19.64 13.34 -3.25
CA ILE A 192 -18.56 13.83 -2.37
C ILE A 192 -17.21 13.25 -2.78
N ASN A 193 -17.17 11.95 -3.13
CA ASN A 193 -16.04 11.29 -3.78
C ASN A 193 -16.55 10.28 -4.84
N SER A 194 -15.72 9.30 -5.22
CA SER A 194 -16.03 8.30 -6.25
C SER A 194 -16.39 6.91 -5.71
N ASP A 195 -16.63 6.77 -4.41
CA ASP A 195 -17.05 5.51 -3.78
C ASP A 195 -18.49 5.12 -4.19
N VAL A 196 -18.69 3.84 -4.51
CA VAL A 196 -19.96 3.27 -5.00
C VAL A 196 -20.31 2.00 -4.25
N SER A 197 -21.46 1.97 -3.57
CA SER A 197 -22.01 0.77 -2.94
C SER A 197 -23.06 0.10 -3.82
N ARG A 198 -23.10 -1.24 -3.82
CA ARG A 198 -24.17 -2.03 -4.45
C ARG A 198 -24.80 -2.99 -3.47
N PHE A 199 -26.12 -2.99 -3.35
CA PHE A 199 -26.89 -3.79 -2.40
C PHE A 199 -27.66 -4.89 -3.14
N PHE A 200 -27.38 -6.14 -2.82
CA PHE A 200 -28.06 -7.32 -3.35
C PHE A 200 -29.12 -7.72 -2.34
N ILE A 201 -30.38 -7.35 -2.60
CA ILE A 201 -31.50 -7.57 -1.67
C ILE A 201 -32.37 -8.72 -2.19
N ALA A 202 -32.61 -9.72 -1.34
CA ALA A 202 -33.32 -10.93 -1.72
C ALA A 202 -34.79 -10.65 -2.08
N LEU A 203 -35.33 -11.34 -3.09
CA LEU A 203 -36.71 -11.16 -3.54
C LEU A 203 -37.77 -11.82 -2.64
N ASP A 204 -37.35 -12.73 -1.74
CA ASP A 204 -38.23 -13.58 -0.92
C ASP A 204 -38.60 -12.97 0.44
N ASP A 205 -37.63 -12.39 1.16
CA ASP A 205 -37.81 -11.82 2.50
C ASP A 205 -37.18 -10.43 2.71
N LEU A 206 -36.70 -9.83 1.61
CA LEU A 206 -36.07 -8.51 1.53
C LEU A 206 -34.83 -8.31 2.42
N ARG A 207 -34.13 -9.36 2.88
CA ARG A 207 -32.80 -9.22 3.52
C ARG A 207 -31.74 -8.76 2.52
N VAL A 208 -30.71 -8.04 2.97
CA VAL A 208 -29.47 -7.90 2.21
C VAL A 208 -28.75 -9.26 2.22
N VAL A 209 -28.43 -9.81 1.06
CA VAL A 209 -27.63 -11.03 0.94
C VAL A 209 -26.15 -10.67 0.78
N LYS A 210 -25.87 -9.58 0.07
CA LYS A 210 -24.52 -9.11 -0.24
C LYS A 210 -24.45 -7.58 -0.42
N THR A 211 -23.32 -6.97 -0.07
CA THR A 211 -22.87 -5.70 -0.61
C THR A 211 -21.66 -5.87 -1.55
N VAL A 212 -21.51 -4.95 -2.50
CA VAL A 212 -20.23 -4.69 -3.18
C VAL A 212 -19.93 -3.21 -3.06
N ASP A 213 -18.99 -2.88 -2.18
CA ASP A 213 -18.49 -1.52 -1.98
C ASP A 213 -17.22 -1.36 -2.83
N THR A 214 -17.19 -0.38 -3.72
CA THR A 214 -16.07 -0.07 -4.63
C THR A 214 -15.60 1.37 -4.38
N GLU A 215 -14.46 1.53 -3.72
CA GLU A 215 -13.70 2.79 -3.68
C GLU A 215 -12.80 2.92 -4.94
N PRO A 216 -12.20 4.09 -5.24
CA PRO A 216 -10.97 4.20 -6.05
C PRO A 216 -9.77 3.54 -5.38
N ASP A 217 -9.94 3.14 -4.12
CA ASP A 217 -9.12 2.18 -3.41
C ASP A 217 -9.84 0.80 -3.24
N VAL A 218 -10.34 0.26 -2.11
CA VAL A 218 -10.74 -1.18 -2.08
C VAL A 218 -12.06 -1.52 -2.81
N GLU A 219 -12.13 -2.71 -3.45
CA GLU A 219 -13.44 -3.37 -3.73
C GLU A 219 -13.69 -4.56 -2.79
N VAL A 220 -14.84 -4.54 -2.09
CA VAL A 220 -15.18 -5.47 -1.01
C VAL A 220 -16.55 -6.11 -1.24
N HIS A 221 -16.61 -7.45 -1.21
CA HIS A 221 -17.77 -8.27 -1.52
C HIS A 221 -18.30 -8.95 -0.25
N THR A 222 -18.95 -8.19 0.64
CA THR A 222 -19.48 -8.68 1.92
C THR A 222 -20.78 -9.46 1.73
N ARG A 223 -20.81 -10.73 2.13
CA ARG A 223 -22.03 -11.56 2.21
C ARG A 223 -22.52 -11.68 3.65
N TYR A 224 -23.83 -11.74 3.82
CA TYR A 224 -24.51 -11.66 5.11
C TYR A 224 -25.36 -12.91 5.35
N HIS A 225 -25.13 -13.57 6.49
CA HIS A 225 -25.78 -14.83 6.85
C HIS A 225 -26.22 -14.81 8.32
N ASP A 226 -26.94 -15.85 8.75
CA ASP A 226 -27.40 -16.02 10.14
C ASP A 226 -28.23 -14.82 10.62
N TYR A 227 -29.31 -14.51 9.89
CA TYR A 227 -30.19 -13.38 10.20
C TYR A 227 -31.11 -13.70 11.40
N ARG A 228 -30.75 -13.18 12.59
CA ARG A 228 -31.49 -13.37 13.85
C ARG A 228 -32.30 -12.13 14.20
N ARG A 229 -33.23 -12.24 15.19
CA ARG A 229 -34.00 -11.10 15.69
C ARG A 229 -33.50 -10.59 17.05
N ILE A 230 -33.35 -9.27 17.20
CA ILE A 230 -33.06 -8.57 18.46
C ILE A 230 -33.92 -7.30 18.52
N ASP A 231 -34.59 -7.04 19.65
CA ASP A 231 -35.38 -5.82 19.93
C ASP A 231 -36.40 -5.42 18.82
N GLY A 232 -36.88 -6.43 18.08
CA GLY A 232 -37.81 -6.31 16.95
C GLY A 232 -37.15 -6.23 15.57
N LEU A 233 -35.86 -5.90 15.50
CA LEU A 233 -35.08 -5.87 14.26
C LEU A 233 -34.54 -7.24 13.87
N ARG A 234 -34.22 -7.41 12.58
CA ARG A 234 -33.60 -8.61 12.01
C ARG A 234 -32.21 -8.26 11.45
N LEU A 235 -31.16 -8.85 12.02
CA LEU A 235 -29.76 -8.48 11.80
C LEU A 235 -28.88 -9.72 11.51
N PRO A 236 -27.84 -9.60 10.67
CA PRO A 236 -26.96 -10.71 10.34
C PRO A 236 -25.92 -10.97 11.44
N PHE A 237 -25.82 -12.22 11.90
CA PHE A 237 -24.84 -12.65 12.89
C PHE A 237 -23.54 -13.20 12.28
N ARG A 238 -23.50 -13.47 10.97
CA ARG A 238 -22.28 -13.85 10.26
C ARG A 238 -22.07 -12.99 9.02
N GLN A 239 -20.84 -12.52 8.82
CA GLN A 239 -20.42 -11.79 7.64
C GLN A 239 -19.22 -12.50 6.99
N VAL A 240 -19.19 -12.57 5.66
CA VAL A 240 -18.09 -13.14 4.87
C VAL A 240 -17.76 -12.15 3.75
N ALA A 241 -16.69 -11.37 3.94
CA ALA A 241 -16.22 -10.42 2.94
C ALA A 241 -15.05 -11.01 2.16
N ASP A 242 -15.16 -11.09 0.83
CA ASP A 242 -14.00 -11.26 -0.07
C ASP A 242 -13.56 -9.89 -0.61
N ILE A 243 -12.29 -9.73 -0.96
CA ILE A 243 -11.61 -8.43 -1.00
C ILE A 243 -10.64 -8.41 -2.20
N HIS A 244 -10.87 -7.49 -3.13
CA HIS A 244 -10.17 -7.44 -4.42
C HIS A 244 -9.30 -6.19 -4.57
N PRO A 245 -8.18 -6.29 -5.34
CA PRO A 245 -7.67 -7.45 -6.09
C PRO A 245 -6.86 -8.41 -5.23
N ARG A 246 -6.61 -8.03 -3.98
CA ARG A 246 -5.62 -8.67 -3.12
C ARG A 246 -5.98 -10.14 -2.79
N ASN A 247 -7.17 -10.59 -3.17
CA ASN A 247 -7.72 -11.93 -2.96
C ASN A 247 -7.81 -12.27 -1.47
N LYS A 248 -8.18 -11.24 -0.71
CA LYS A 248 -8.25 -11.25 0.73
C LYS A 248 -9.68 -11.60 1.18
N ARG A 249 -9.86 -12.10 2.40
CA ARG A 249 -11.17 -12.47 2.96
C ARG A 249 -11.23 -12.28 4.48
N ARG A 250 -12.39 -11.85 4.98
CA ARG A 250 -12.74 -11.77 6.41
C ARG A 250 -13.97 -12.61 6.68
N GLU A 251 -13.97 -13.33 7.80
CA GLU A 251 -15.20 -13.87 8.35
C GLU A 251 -15.41 -13.37 9.77
N ILE A 252 -16.59 -12.80 10.03
CA ILE A 252 -17.02 -12.37 11.36
C ILE A 252 -18.17 -13.28 11.78
N ALA A 253 -18.12 -13.79 13.01
CA ALA A 253 -19.24 -14.45 13.66
C ALA A 253 -19.53 -13.77 15.01
N ILE A 254 -20.62 -13.02 15.05
CA ILE A 254 -21.10 -12.32 16.24
C ILE A 254 -21.66 -13.35 17.23
N THR A 255 -21.24 -13.28 18.49
CA THR A 255 -21.71 -14.17 19.56
C THR A 255 -22.70 -13.48 20.48
N ALA A 256 -22.53 -12.18 20.72
CA ALA A 256 -23.50 -11.34 21.42
C ALA A 256 -23.55 -9.92 20.82
N GLN A 257 -24.73 -9.31 20.88
CA GLN A 257 -25.02 -7.99 20.34
C GLN A 257 -26.05 -7.30 21.25
N ARG A 258 -25.97 -5.98 21.42
CA ARG A 258 -26.94 -5.16 22.17
C ARG A 258 -27.22 -3.85 21.44
N ILE A 259 -28.49 -3.55 21.25
CA ILE A 259 -28.98 -2.34 20.59
C ILE A 259 -29.23 -1.26 21.65
N ASN A 260 -28.84 -0.02 21.36
CA ASN A 260 -28.94 1.13 22.28
C ASN A 260 -28.41 0.90 23.72
N PRO A 261 -27.25 0.25 23.94
CA PRO A 261 -26.65 0.15 25.27
C PRO A 261 -26.18 1.54 25.76
N THR A 262 -26.16 1.73 27.08
CA THR A 262 -25.46 2.87 27.70
C THR A 262 -23.97 2.80 27.37
N VAL A 263 -23.40 3.90 26.84
CA VAL A 263 -21.98 3.98 26.47
C VAL A 263 -21.27 5.10 27.25
N ASP A 264 -20.09 4.82 27.81
CA ASP A 264 -19.16 5.87 28.21
C ASP A 264 -18.40 6.36 26.97
N ARG A 265 -18.64 7.60 26.55
CA ARG A 265 -18.00 8.21 25.37
C ARG A 265 -16.46 8.25 25.46
N ARG A 266 -15.87 8.17 26.66
CA ARG A 266 -14.41 8.05 26.85
C ARG A 266 -13.83 6.82 26.15
N ARG A 267 -14.63 5.78 25.91
CA ARG A 267 -14.23 4.57 25.16
C ARG A 267 -13.77 4.88 23.74
N PHE A 268 -14.39 5.87 23.10
CA PHE A 268 -14.15 6.29 21.72
C PHE A 268 -12.98 7.26 21.55
N ALA A 269 -12.56 7.94 22.62
CA ALA A 269 -11.48 8.90 22.58
C ALA A 269 -10.16 8.25 22.10
N LYS A 270 -9.41 8.98 21.27
CA LYS A 270 -8.08 8.55 20.81
C LYS A 270 -7.21 8.14 22.01
N PRO A 271 -6.70 6.90 22.06
CA PRO A 271 -5.86 6.44 23.17
C PRO A 271 -4.50 7.15 23.15
N ALA A 272 -3.85 7.22 24.30
CA ALA A 272 -2.43 7.56 24.36
C ALA A 272 -1.59 6.44 23.71
N PRO A 273 -0.43 6.75 23.09
CA PRO A 273 0.52 5.74 22.65
C PRO A 273 0.92 4.78 23.79
N ALA A 274 0.92 3.49 23.48
CA ALA A 274 1.30 2.40 24.38
C ALA A 274 2.66 1.78 24.01
N THR A 275 3.46 2.49 23.20
CA THR A 275 4.83 2.07 22.83
C THR A 275 5.75 2.07 24.04
N GLY A 276 6.63 1.07 24.16
CA GLY A 276 7.72 1.12 25.15
C GLY A 276 8.68 2.29 24.90
N ALA A 277 9.35 2.77 25.95
CA ALA A 277 10.28 3.89 25.84
C ALA A 277 11.48 3.56 24.92
N ILE A 278 11.91 4.54 24.10
CA ILE A 278 13.21 4.49 23.41
C ILE A 278 14.30 4.95 24.37
N GLY A 279 15.34 4.14 24.52
CA GLY A 279 16.61 4.56 25.12
C GLY A 279 17.43 5.36 24.11
N PHE A 280 17.60 6.65 24.35
CA PHE A 280 18.64 7.46 23.71
C PHE A 280 19.91 7.42 24.58
N PRO A 281 21.07 7.89 24.08
CA PRO A 281 22.18 8.25 24.96
C PRO A 281 21.74 9.24 26.06
N ALA A 282 22.48 9.31 27.16
CA ALA A 282 22.19 10.23 28.25
C ALA A 282 22.22 11.68 27.73
N ASP A 283 21.23 12.47 28.15
CA ASP A 283 20.99 13.89 27.80
C ASP A 283 20.83 14.24 26.30
N ASP A 284 21.03 13.29 25.37
CA ASP A 284 20.81 13.48 23.95
C ASP A 284 19.31 13.63 23.61
N ARG A 285 19.00 14.73 22.89
CA ARG A 285 17.68 14.99 22.29
C ARG A 285 17.48 14.28 20.96
N ALA A 286 18.58 13.84 20.34
CA ALA A 286 18.60 13.13 19.08
C ALA A 286 19.80 12.19 18.99
N GLU A 287 19.66 11.08 18.28
CA GLU A 287 20.80 10.31 17.79
C GLU A 287 21.08 10.68 16.33
N ASN A 288 22.35 10.91 15.99
CA ASN A 288 22.79 11.14 14.61
C ASN A 288 23.56 9.91 14.13
N ILE A 289 23.08 9.28 13.05
CA ILE A 289 23.62 8.03 12.50
C ILE A 289 24.09 8.28 11.06
N PRO A 290 25.37 8.07 10.73
CA PRO A 290 25.80 8.05 9.33
C PRO A 290 25.22 6.80 8.64
N PHE A 291 24.60 7.00 7.48
CA PHE A 291 24.02 5.92 6.69
C PHE A 291 24.89 5.55 5.49
N HIS A 292 24.82 4.29 5.07
CA HIS A 292 25.41 3.85 3.82
C HIS A 292 24.36 4.05 2.71
N PHE A 293 24.72 4.81 1.67
CA PHE A 293 23.86 5.04 0.51
C PHE A 293 24.36 4.21 -0.66
N SER A 294 23.54 3.27 -1.13
CA SER A 294 23.85 2.37 -2.26
C SER A 294 22.59 2.16 -3.10
N GLU A 295 22.71 2.26 -4.42
CA GLU A 295 21.61 2.12 -5.39
C GLU A 295 20.35 2.92 -5.01
N ASN A 296 20.52 4.18 -4.61
CA ASN A 296 19.45 5.05 -4.10
C ASN A 296 18.70 4.49 -2.86
N LEU A 297 19.32 3.69 -1.99
CA LEU A 297 18.71 3.22 -0.73
C LEU A 297 19.52 3.63 0.50
N ILE A 298 18.80 3.94 1.59
CA ILE A 298 19.36 4.33 2.89
C ILE A 298 19.54 3.09 3.77
N TYR A 299 20.78 2.64 3.95
CA TYR A 299 21.12 1.51 4.80
C TYR A 299 21.63 1.94 6.18
N LEU A 300 21.05 1.36 7.23
CA LEU A 300 21.43 1.57 8.63
C LEU A 300 21.92 0.27 9.28
N PRO A 301 22.91 0.33 10.19
CA PRO A 301 23.32 -0.82 10.98
C PRO A 301 22.36 -1.06 12.15
N VAL A 302 21.78 -2.24 12.22
CA VAL A 302 20.87 -2.67 13.29
C VAL A 302 21.46 -3.87 14.03
N THR A 303 21.53 -3.79 15.35
CA THR A 303 22.03 -4.86 16.22
C THR A 303 20.89 -5.64 16.87
N LEU A 304 20.87 -6.96 16.69
CA LEU A 304 19.95 -7.93 17.29
C LEU A 304 20.76 -9.06 17.93
N ASN A 305 20.53 -9.33 19.23
CA ASN A 305 21.27 -10.35 20.01
C ASN A 305 22.82 -10.25 19.93
N GLY A 306 23.36 -9.08 19.58
CA GLY A 306 24.79 -8.83 19.41
C GLY A 306 25.27 -8.91 17.95
N ASP A 307 24.54 -9.58 17.06
CA ASP A 307 24.82 -9.56 15.63
C ASP A 307 24.35 -8.24 15.00
N THR A 308 25.13 -7.69 14.07
CA THR A 308 24.86 -6.37 13.47
C THR A 308 24.82 -6.47 11.96
N ARG A 309 23.70 -6.08 11.36
CA ARG A 309 23.41 -6.25 9.92
C ARG A 309 22.80 -4.99 9.32
N TRP A 310 22.78 -4.95 7.99
CA TRP A 310 22.21 -3.84 7.22
C TRP A 310 20.69 -3.97 7.07
N TRP A 311 19.98 -2.89 7.36
CA TRP A 311 18.54 -2.74 7.18
C TRP A 311 18.28 -1.48 6.36
N ILE A 312 17.26 -1.50 5.50
CA ILE A 312 16.80 -0.31 4.77
C ILE A 312 15.92 0.55 5.68
N LEU A 313 16.02 1.88 5.61
CA LEU A 313 15.05 2.81 6.18
C LEU A 313 13.95 3.10 5.15
N ASP A 314 12.70 2.77 5.46
CA ASP A 314 11.60 2.74 4.49
C ASP A 314 10.33 3.37 5.07
N SER A 315 9.85 4.45 4.45
CA SER A 315 8.63 5.15 4.87
C SER A 315 7.34 4.64 4.21
N GLY A 316 7.45 3.79 3.18
CA GLY A 316 6.32 3.08 2.55
C GLY A 316 5.97 1.77 3.24
N ALA A 317 6.93 1.15 3.95
CA ALA A 317 6.70 -0.05 4.76
C ALA A 317 5.78 0.26 5.97
N SER A 318 4.52 -0.15 5.88
CA SER A 318 3.49 0.06 6.92
C SER A 318 3.75 -0.63 8.27
N MET A 319 4.72 -1.55 8.30
CA MET A 319 5.35 -2.18 9.46
C MET A 319 6.75 -2.66 9.04
N SER A 320 7.69 -2.70 9.98
CA SER A 320 9.04 -3.24 9.77
C SER A 320 9.02 -4.71 9.34
N VAL A 321 10.06 -5.14 8.62
CA VAL A 321 10.22 -6.50 8.10
C VAL A 321 11.61 -7.03 8.45
N ILE A 322 11.74 -8.31 8.75
CA ILE A 322 13.02 -9.03 8.85
C ILE A 322 13.04 -10.19 7.84
N ASP A 323 14.23 -10.60 7.41
CA ASP A 323 14.38 -11.86 6.68
C ASP A 323 14.00 -13.05 7.59
N ALA A 324 13.17 -13.95 7.07
CA ALA A 324 12.66 -15.09 7.82
C ALA A 324 13.77 -16.06 8.27
N GLU A 325 14.76 -16.33 7.42
CA GLU A 325 15.84 -17.27 7.72
C GLU A 325 16.85 -16.65 8.68
N TYR A 326 17.10 -15.35 8.57
CA TYR A 326 17.87 -14.60 9.56
C TYR A 326 17.17 -14.63 10.93
N ALA A 327 15.86 -14.40 10.98
CA ALA A 327 15.08 -14.47 12.22
C ALA A 327 15.12 -15.88 12.86
N GLU A 328 15.00 -16.93 12.07
CA GLU A 328 15.14 -18.33 12.53
C GLU A 328 16.57 -18.63 13.00
N SER A 329 17.62 -18.11 12.34
CA SER A 329 19.01 -18.26 12.78
C SER A 329 19.31 -17.60 14.14
N LEU A 330 18.55 -16.54 14.48
CA LEU A 330 18.58 -15.88 15.79
C LEU A 330 17.73 -16.62 16.84
N GLY A 331 17.11 -17.76 16.49
CA GLY A 331 16.25 -18.57 17.35
C GLY A 331 14.86 -17.97 17.58
N LEU A 332 14.44 -17.00 16.75
CA LEU A 332 13.12 -16.37 16.87
C LEU A 332 12.04 -17.26 16.25
N LYS A 333 10.82 -17.19 16.80
CA LYS A 333 9.69 -17.98 16.34
C LYS A 333 8.80 -17.17 15.41
N LEU A 334 8.62 -17.69 14.19
CA LEU A 334 7.64 -17.20 13.24
C LEU A 334 6.25 -17.72 13.63
N VAL A 335 5.22 -16.87 13.55
CA VAL A 335 3.85 -17.17 14.01
C VAL A 335 2.82 -16.64 13.00
N GLY A 336 1.87 -17.50 12.64
CA GLY A 336 0.84 -17.19 11.65
C GLY A 336 1.38 -17.11 10.22
N SER A 337 0.47 -16.85 9.29
CA SER A 337 0.76 -16.58 7.87
C SER A 337 -0.23 -15.54 7.38
N ILE A 338 0.27 -14.48 6.75
CA ILE A 338 -0.54 -13.41 6.15
C ILE A 338 -0.11 -13.05 4.73
N GLY A 339 -1.02 -12.50 3.94
CA GLY A 339 -0.69 -11.93 2.62
C GLY A 339 -0.19 -10.49 2.73
N GLY A 340 1.10 -10.29 2.46
CA GLY A 340 1.69 -8.99 2.14
C GLY A 340 1.29 -8.51 0.74
N PHE A 341 1.44 -7.21 0.51
CA PHE A 341 1.14 -6.53 -0.76
C PHE A 341 2.16 -5.42 -0.97
N GLY A 342 2.61 -5.22 -2.20
CA GLY A 342 3.66 -4.25 -2.51
C GLY A 342 3.66 -3.84 -3.99
N PHE A 343 4.81 -3.47 -4.51
CA PHE A 343 4.99 -3.16 -5.93
C PHE A 343 5.17 -4.49 -6.71
N GLY A 344 4.21 -4.84 -7.56
CA GLY A 344 4.32 -5.93 -8.55
C GLY A 344 3.47 -7.20 -8.34
N ASP A 345 3.12 -7.59 -7.10
CA ASP A 345 2.34 -8.83 -6.82
C ASP A 345 1.84 -8.93 -5.35
N LEU A 346 1.33 -10.11 -4.96
CA LEU A 346 1.11 -10.60 -3.60
C LEU A 346 2.32 -11.41 -3.07
N PHE A 347 2.55 -11.42 -1.75
CA PHE A 347 3.58 -12.25 -1.13
C PHE A 347 3.17 -12.72 0.28
N THR A 348 3.85 -13.73 0.84
CA THR A 348 3.56 -14.26 2.18
C THR A 348 4.46 -13.66 3.24
N LEU A 349 3.89 -13.30 4.39
CA LEU A 349 4.57 -12.86 5.60
C LEU A 349 4.17 -13.72 6.80
N ALA A 350 5.06 -13.86 7.78
CA ALA A 350 4.72 -14.31 9.13
C ALA A 350 4.88 -13.16 10.13
N PHE A 351 4.39 -13.32 11.37
CA PHE A 351 4.76 -12.43 12.47
C PHE A 351 5.95 -12.97 13.23
N VAL A 352 6.81 -12.08 13.73
CA VAL A 352 7.91 -12.43 14.63
C VAL A 352 8.03 -11.40 15.75
N ARG A 353 8.29 -11.88 16.96
CA ARG A 353 8.57 -11.05 18.12
C ARG A 353 10.07 -10.82 18.24
N LEU A 354 10.56 -9.63 17.84
CA LEU A 354 11.94 -9.26 18.05
C LEU A 354 12.23 -9.03 19.56
N PRO A 355 13.42 -9.40 20.04
CA PRO A 355 13.95 -8.90 21.31
C PRO A 355 14.24 -7.38 21.22
N PRO A 356 14.62 -6.72 22.33
CA PRO A 356 15.14 -5.36 22.28
C PRO A 356 16.33 -5.28 21.31
N CYS A 357 16.33 -4.27 20.44
CA CYS A 357 17.33 -4.08 19.39
C CYS A 357 17.98 -2.70 19.48
N ARG A 358 19.05 -2.48 18.71
CA ARG A 358 19.71 -1.17 18.62
C ARG A 358 19.84 -0.69 17.19
N VAL A 359 19.72 0.62 17.01
CA VAL A 359 20.03 1.34 15.74
C VAL A 359 20.98 2.48 16.11
N GLY A 360 22.26 2.34 15.77
CA GLY A 360 23.32 3.20 16.35
C GLY A 360 23.38 3.09 17.87
N LYS A 361 23.27 4.22 18.59
CA LYS A 361 23.14 4.24 20.06
C LYS A 361 21.68 4.21 20.55
N LEU A 362 20.67 4.30 19.68
CA LEU A 362 19.28 4.10 20.09
C LEU A 362 19.07 2.66 20.54
N THR A 363 18.35 2.47 21.65
CA THR A 363 17.90 1.17 22.16
C THR A 363 16.38 1.13 22.10
N LEU A 364 15.85 0.15 21.38
CA LEU A 364 14.42 -0.02 21.20
C LEU A 364 13.91 -1.21 22.04
N PRO A 365 12.68 -1.13 22.56
CA PRO A 365 12.04 -2.27 23.22
C PRO A 365 11.71 -3.36 22.20
N ALA A 366 11.47 -4.57 22.72
CA ALA A 366 10.93 -5.69 21.93
C ALA A 366 9.65 -5.27 21.16
N GLN A 367 9.58 -5.65 19.89
CA GLN A 367 8.51 -5.28 18.96
C GLN A 367 8.03 -6.51 18.18
N THR A 368 6.78 -6.51 17.76
CA THR A 368 6.21 -7.53 16.87
C THR A 368 6.19 -6.97 15.47
N ILE A 369 6.88 -7.63 14.53
CA ILE A 369 7.06 -7.16 13.17
C ILE A 369 6.74 -8.28 12.17
N HIS A 370 6.84 -8.01 10.87
CA HIS A 370 6.72 -9.04 9.85
C HIS A 370 8.04 -9.76 9.57
N ALA A 371 7.96 -11.01 9.13
CA ALA A 371 9.07 -11.79 8.57
C ALA A 371 8.76 -12.22 7.14
N TYR A 372 9.72 -12.05 6.22
CA TYR A 372 9.60 -12.39 4.80
C TYR A 372 10.75 -13.32 4.38
N LYS A 373 10.46 -14.42 3.66
CA LYS A 373 11.50 -15.31 3.15
C LYS A 373 12.07 -14.76 1.84
N GLY A 374 13.40 -14.68 1.74
CA GLY A 374 14.10 -14.20 0.54
C GLY A 374 14.33 -12.70 0.52
N LEU A 375 14.27 -12.01 1.67
CA LEU A 375 14.63 -10.59 1.76
C LEU A 375 16.14 -10.39 1.55
N ALA A 376 16.93 -11.30 2.11
CA ALA A 376 18.37 -11.37 1.93
C ALA A 376 18.75 -11.88 0.54
N GLU A 377 18.14 -12.98 0.07
CA GLU A 377 18.37 -13.56 -1.27
C GLU A 377 18.05 -12.59 -2.42
N SER A 378 17.15 -11.64 -2.21
CA SER A 378 16.81 -10.60 -3.18
C SER A 378 17.71 -9.36 -3.12
N SER A 379 18.75 -9.36 -2.28
CA SER A 379 19.75 -8.29 -2.16
C SER A 379 21.00 -8.59 -2.97
N TYR A 380 21.63 -7.53 -3.48
CA TYR A 380 23.00 -7.58 -3.99
C TYR A 380 23.96 -7.16 -2.86
N GLU A 381 24.46 -5.93 -2.91
CA GLU A 381 25.42 -5.38 -1.96
C GLU A 381 24.92 -4.01 -1.41
N PRO A 382 25.01 -3.74 -0.10
CA PRO A 382 25.15 -4.73 0.97
C PRO A 382 23.91 -5.63 1.08
N VAL A 383 24.09 -6.87 1.56
CA VAL A 383 22.96 -7.77 1.84
C VAL A 383 22.09 -7.17 2.95
N ARG A 384 20.82 -6.87 2.64
CA ARG A 384 19.83 -6.43 3.64
C ARG A 384 19.25 -7.66 4.35
N VAL A 385 18.99 -7.54 5.64
CA VAL A 385 18.26 -8.58 6.40
C VAL A 385 16.98 -8.04 7.04
N GLY A 386 16.62 -6.79 6.75
CA GLY A 386 15.41 -6.18 7.25
C GLY A 386 15.13 -4.79 6.68
N ILE A 387 13.97 -4.28 7.05
CA ILE A 387 13.37 -3.00 6.66
C ILE A 387 12.83 -2.34 7.93
N LEU A 388 13.23 -1.09 8.20
CA LEU A 388 12.74 -0.26 9.30
C LEU A 388 11.58 0.61 8.79
N GLY A 389 10.35 0.17 9.10
CA GLY A 389 9.10 0.75 8.61
C GLY A 389 8.48 1.80 9.52
N TYR A 390 7.20 2.09 9.30
CA TYR A 390 6.38 3.03 10.07
C TYR A 390 6.46 2.82 11.59
N ASP A 391 6.38 1.58 12.07
CA ASP A 391 6.38 1.27 13.51
C ASP A 391 7.72 1.58 14.20
N PHE A 392 8.81 1.71 13.42
CA PHE A 392 10.05 2.32 13.85
C PHE A 392 10.01 3.85 13.67
N LEU A 393 9.75 4.32 12.45
CA LEU A 393 9.86 5.72 12.03
C LEU A 393 8.94 6.70 12.78
N SER A 394 7.70 6.29 13.06
CA SER A 394 6.64 7.10 13.70
C SER A 394 6.93 7.49 15.16
N ARG A 395 7.96 6.90 15.75
CA ARG A 395 8.37 7.09 17.15
C ARG A 395 9.39 8.24 17.30
N PHE A 396 9.71 8.91 16.19
CA PHE A 396 10.71 9.97 16.09
C PHE A 396 10.20 11.12 15.22
N VAL A 397 10.82 12.29 15.37
CA VAL A 397 10.95 13.19 14.23
C VAL A 397 12.26 12.83 13.52
N THR A 398 12.20 12.49 12.23
CA THR A 398 13.33 11.90 11.50
C THR A 398 13.83 12.86 10.43
N ARG A 399 15.06 13.38 10.56
CA ARG A 399 15.72 14.21 9.52
C ARG A 399 16.68 13.38 8.69
N ILE A 400 16.60 13.50 7.37
CA ILE A 400 17.49 12.87 6.40
C ILE A 400 18.30 13.97 5.69
N ASP A 401 19.62 13.83 5.67
CA ASP A 401 20.56 14.75 5.04
C ASP A 401 21.42 13.95 4.05
N TYR A 402 20.98 13.90 2.79
CA TYR A 402 21.57 13.01 1.77
C TYR A 402 23.02 13.36 1.45
N ALA A 403 23.33 14.65 1.26
CA ALA A 403 24.68 15.11 0.99
C ALA A 403 25.64 14.83 2.16
N ARG A 404 25.18 14.95 3.42
CA ARG A 404 25.96 14.55 4.60
C ARG A 404 25.84 13.06 4.95
N ARG A 405 25.10 12.26 4.17
CA ARG A 405 24.78 10.85 4.41
C ARG A 405 24.45 10.55 5.87
N THR A 406 23.63 11.40 6.48
CA THR A 406 23.30 11.33 7.92
C THR A 406 21.78 11.32 8.12
N VAL A 407 21.30 10.42 8.98
CA VAL A 407 19.94 10.46 9.52
C VAL A 407 19.99 10.88 10.99
N SER A 408 19.07 11.75 11.39
CA SER A 408 18.94 12.25 12.76
C SER A 408 17.56 11.91 13.30
N PHE A 409 17.51 11.05 14.33
CA PHE A 409 16.27 10.66 15.00
C PHE A 409 16.11 11.50 16.27
N TYR A 410 15.13 12.40 16.30
CA TYR A 410 14.86 13.29 17.43
C TYR A 410 13.70 12.76 18.30
N ARG A 411 13.77 13.02 19.62
CA ARG A 411 12.63 12.84 20.53
C ARG A 411 11.51 13.83 20.17
N PRO A 412 10.29 13.39 19.79
CA PRO A 412 9.23 14.27 19.29
C PRO A 412 8.87 15.43 20.22
N GLU A 413 8.89 15.18 21.54
CA GLU A 413 8.51 16.14 22.59
C GLU A 413 9.55 17.27 22.77
N SER A 414 10.78 17.05 22.29
CA SER A 414 11.89 18.00 22.39
C SER A 414 12.22 18.69 21.07
N PHE A 415 11.63 18.24 19.96
CA PHE A 415 11.94 18.71 18.63
C PHE A 415 11.29 20.08 18.36
N VAL A 416 12.12 21.01 17.90
CA VAL A 416 11.68 22.34 17.44
C VAL A 416 12.34 22.59 16.10
N TYR A 417 11.52 22.77 15.05
CA TYR A 417 12.03 23.12 13.73
C TYR A 417 12.71 24.50 13.75
N ARG A 418 13.90 24.59 13.16
CA ARG A 418 14.73 25.81 13.08
C ARG A 418 15.40 26.00 11.71
N GLY A 419 15.04 25.18 10.72
CA GLY A 419 15.49 25.34 9.35
C GLY A 419 14.74 26.45 8.63
N THR A 420 15.15 26.73 7.39
CA THR A 420 14.57 27.79 6.54
C THR A 420 13.68 27.25 5.41
N GLY A 421 13.36 25.96 5.45
CA GLY A 421 12.58 25.26 4.44
C GLY A 421 11.08 25.45 4.54
N LYS A 422 10.36 24.69 3.72
CA LYS A 422 8.89 24.66 3.67
C LYS A 422 8.37 23.62 4.65
N VAL A 423 7.47 24.01 5.54
CA VAL A 423 6.66 23.05 6.33
C VAL A 423 5.43 22.72 5.50
N VAL A 424 5.28 21.45 5.11
CA VAL A 424 4.16 20.95 4.30
C VAL A 424 3.22 20.15 5.18
N ASP A 425 1.91 20.42 5.07
CA ASP A 425 0.90 19.53 5.66
C ASP A 425 0.81 18.25 4.84
N ALA A 426 1.11 17.13 5.48
CA ALA A 426 1.42 15.87 4.82
C ALA A 426 0.69 14.72 5.53
N PRO A 427 -0.66 14.70 5.53
CA PRO A 427 -1.44 13.67 6.19
C PRO A 427 -1.00 12.27 5.71
N LEU A 428 -1.03 11.32 6.63
CA LEU A 428 -0.60 9.96 6.33
C LEU A 428 -1.67 9.24 5.52
N LYS A 429 -1.28 8.74 4.34
CA LYS A 429 -2.08 7.76 3.59
C LYS A 429 -1.27 6.46 3.53
N TYR A 430 -1.87 5.35 3.97
CA TYR A 430 -1.18 4.06 4.17
C TYR A 430 0.09 4.18 5.03
N ARG A 431 0.00 4.93 6.14
CA ARG A 431 1.12 5.23 7.06
C ARG A 431 2.30 5.98 6.42
N THR A 432 2.17 6.36 5.16
CA THR A 432 3.18 7.05 4.36
C THR A 432 2.77 8.51 4.23
N PHE A 433 3.70 9.46 4.29
CA PHE A 433 3.34 10.88 4.10
C PHE A 433 2.81 11.10 2.67
N SER A 434 1.65 11.74 2.56
CA SER A 434 1.05 12.11 1.27
C SER A 434 1.27 13.59 0.99
N LEU A 435 2.10 13.91 0.00
CA LEU A 435 2.51 15.28 -0.36
C LEU A 435 1.86 15.76 -1.67
N PRO A 436 1.48 17.04 -1.78
CA PRO A 436 1.17 17.65 -3.07
C PRO A 436 2.45 17.82 -3.90
N ALA A 437 2.42 17.38 -5.17
CA ALA A 437 3.48 17.60 -6.14
C ALA A 437 2.93 17.64 -7.57
N ARG A 438 3.71 18.18 -8.51
CA ARG A 438 3.27 18.44 -9.89
C ARG A 438 4.34 18.08 -10.91
N VAL A 439 3.94 17.35 -11.95
CA VAL A 439 4.80 16.90 -13.05
C VAL A 439 4.42 17.67 -14.32
N ASP A 440 5.41 18.21 -15.03
CA ASP A 440 5.25 19.04 -16.25
C ASP A 440 4.18 20.17 -16.06
N ASP A 441 3.11 20.14 -16.86
CA ASP A 441 1.94 21.04 -16.81
C ASP A 441 0.65 20.32 -16.31
N LEU A 442 0.80 19.13 -15.73
CA LEU A 442 -0.35 18.34 -15.28
C LEU A 442 -1.01 18.96 -14.04
N PRO A 443 -2.29 18.60 -13.75
CA PRO A 443 -2.90 18.90 -12.46
C PRO A 443 -2.05 18.37 -11.31
N GLU A 444 -2.07 19.10 -10.19
CA GLU A 444 -1.39 18.71 -8.96
C GLU A 444 -1.94 17.37 -8.44
N GLY A 445 -1.04 16.48 -8.04
CA GLY A 445 -1.37 15.15 -7.55
C GLY A 445 -0.84 14.93 -6.13
N ARG A 446 -1.45 13.98 -5.41
CA ARG A 446 -0.93 13.50 -4.14
C ARG A 446 0.04 12.35 -4.36
N PHE A 447 1.29 12.50 -3.94
CA PHE A 447 2.33 11.47 -4.05
C PHE A 447 2.69 10.93 -2.66
N SER A 448 3.09 9.67 -2.57
CA SER A 448 3.67 9.11 -1.33
C SER A 448 5.14 9.56 -1.19
N LEU A 449 5.65 9.75 0.04
CA LEU A 449 7.09 9.90 0.30
C LEU A 449 7.67 8.53 0.65
N ASP A 450 8.54 7.99 -0.20
CA ASP A 450 8.96 6.59 -0.17
C ASP A 450 10.50 6.47 -0.10
N LEU A 451 11.02 6.38 1.14
CA LEU A 451 12.44 6.12 1.40
C LEU A 451 12.88 4.69 1.03
N GLY A 452 11.93 3.76 0.82
CA GLY A 452 12.20 2.39 0.38
C GLY A 452 12.38 2.24 -1.14
N SER A 453 11.91 3.21 -1.94
CA SER A 453 12.02 3.15 -3.40
C SER A 453 13.32 3.72 -3.95
N HIS A 454 13.94 2.97 -4.87
CA HIS A 454 15.08 3.39 -5.69
C HIS A 454 14.79 4.60 -6.60
N ARG A 455 13.54 4.73 -7.07
CA ARG A 455 13.12 5.72 -8.07
C ARG A 455 11.76 6.32 -7.75
N SER A 456 11.53 7.55 -8.20
CA SER A 456 10.19 8.13 -8.25
C SER A 456 9.40 7.56 -9.42
N SER A 457 8.10 7.34 -9.22
CA SER A 457 7.23 6.67 -10.17
C SER A 457 5.86 7.34 -10.23
N LEU A 458 5.15 7.16 -11.35
CA LEU A 458 3.73 7.48 -11.46
C LEU A 458 2.88 6.24 -11.16
N HIS A 459 1.67 6.44 -10.64
CA HIS A 459 0.69 5.36 -10.53
C HIS A 459 -0.11 5.26 -11.83
N HIS A 460 -0.40 4.03 -12.25
CA HIS A 460 -1.07 3.73 -13.51
C HIS A 460 -2.40 4.48 -13.73
N PRO A 461 -3.29 4.72 -12.74
CA PRO A 461 -4.54 5.46 -12.97
C PRO A 461 -4.31 6.94 -13.29
N PHE A 462 -3.28 7.55 -12.68
CA PHE A 462 -2.86 8.91 -13.00
C PHE A 462 -2.23 8.96 -14.39
N ALA A 463 -1.30 8.04 -14.69
CA ALA A 463 -0.69 7.93 -16.01
C ALA A 463 -1.72 7.69 -17.12
N ALA A 464 -2.71 6.81 -16.91
CA ALA A 464 -3.80 6.54 -17.83
C ALA A 464 -4.68 7.78 -18.07
N ARG A 465 -5.13 8.43 -16.98
CA ARG A 465 -6.00 9.62 -17.01
C ARG A 465 -5.33 10.82 -17.70
N HIS A 466 -4.00 10.90 -17.67
CA HIS A 466 -3.23 11.97 -18.31
C HIS A 466 -2.49 11.54 -19.59
N GLY A 467 -2.81 10.35 -20.14
CA GLY A 467 -2.31 9.89 -21.44
C GLY A 467 -0.84 9.46 -21.49
N LEU A 468 -0.19 9.28 -20.33
CA LEU A 468 1.25 9.09 -20.18
C LEU A 468 1.73 7.65 -20.43
N LEU A 469 0.82 6.66 -20.51
CA LEU A 469 1.14 5.23 -20.78
C LEU A 469 1.81 4.95 -22.14
N LYS A 470 2.08 6.00 -22.93
CA LYS A 470 2.81 5.94 -24.21
C LYS A 470 3.85 7.05 -24.33
N ARG A 471 4.29 7.63 -23.20
CA ARG A 471 5.39 8.60 -23.17
C ARG A 471 6.69 7.88 -23.62
N PRO A 472 7.48 8.46 -24.53
CA PRO A 472 8.78 7.91 -24.89
C PRO A 472 9.71 7.81 -23.67
N GLY A 473 10.47 6.72 -23.61
CA GLY A 473 11.41 6.42 -22.54
C GLY A 473 12.15 5.12 -22.83
N VAL A 474 12.83 4.60 -21.82
CA VAL A 474 13.60 3.34 -21.88
C VAL A 474 12.89 2.29 -21.05
N GLU A 475 12.60 1.14 -21.64
CA GLU A 475 12.05 -0.03 -20.93
C GLU A 475 12.98 -0.43 -19.77
N THR A 476 12.40 -0.69 -18.60
CA THR A 476 13.16 -1.13 -17.43
C THR A 476 12.39 -2.19 -16.65
N VAL A 477 13.10 -2.92 -15.80
CA VAL A 477 12.54 -3.97 -14.96
C VAL A 477 12.92 -3.71 -13.51
N SER A 478 11.94 -3.40 -12.68
CA SER A 478 12.08 -3.29 -11.23
C SER A 478 11.75 -4.63 -10.56
N LYS A 479 12.34 -4.88 -9.37
CA LYS A 479 12.08 -6.08 -8.56
C LYS A 479 11.74 -5.67 -7.14
N GLY A 480 10.48 -5.84 -6.75
CA GLY A 480 10.01 -5.63 -5.37
C GLY A 480 10.11 -6.90 -4.51
N MET A 481 9.57 -6.82 -3.28
CA MET A 481 9.28 -8.03 -2.45
C MET A 481 8.22 -8.95 -3.07
N ALA A 482 7.48 -8.46 -4.06
CA ALA A 482 6.33 -9.14 -4.62
C ALA A 482 6.67 -9.88 -5.93
N GLY A 483 7.38 -9.22 -6.84
CA GLY A 483 7.74 -9.79 -8.13
C GLY A 483 8.59 -8.85 -8.98
N PHE A 484 8.58 -9.09 -10.29
CA PHE A 484 9.16 -8.19 -11.28
C PHE A 484 8.05 -7.35 -11.92
N SER A 485 8.32 -6.07 -12.13
CA SER A 485 7.45 -5.12 -12.83
C SER A 485 8.17 -4.54 -14.03
N PHE A 486 7.48 -4.50 -15.17
CA PHE A 486 7.91 -3.81 -16.38
C PHE A 486 7.39 -2.37 -16.34
N GLU A 487 8.30 -1.43 -16.57
CA GLU A 487 8.01 0.01 -16.52
C GLU A 487 8.79 0.75 -17.62
N THR A 488 8.21 1.81 -18.16
CA THR A 488 8.91 2.76 -19.01
C THR A 488 9.53 3.86 -18.15
N LEU A 489 10.86 3.96 -18.09
CA LEU A 489 11.57 5.08 -17.47
C LEU A 489 11.59 6.27 -18.45
N SER A 490 10.87 7.34 -18.11
CA SER A 490 10.71 8.51 -18.99
C SER A 490 11.33 9.77 -18.40
N ALA A 491 11.90 10.61 -19.27
CA ALA A 491 12.25 11.99 -18.91
C ALA A 491 11.01 12.89 -18.95
N PHE A 492 10.88 13.70 -17.90
CA PHE A 492 9.93 14.80 -17.78
C PHE A 492 10.64 16.14 -17.94
N GLU A 493 9.91 17.24 -18.10
CA GLU A 493 10.49 18.58 -18.15
C GLU A 493 10.78 19.08 -16.73
N ARG A 494 9.84 18.89 -15.81
CA ARG A 494 9.96 19.34 -14.42
C ARG A 494 9.15 18.51 -13.42
N MET A 495 9.60 18.55 -12.16
CA MET A 495 8.83 18.09 -10.99
C MET A 495 8.87 19.18 -9.91
N GLU A 496 7.71 19.70 -9.54
CA GLU A 496 7.56 20.66 -8.45
C GLU A 496 7.10 19.95 -7.16
N ILE A 497 7.87 20.10 -6.08
CA ILE A 497 7.57 19.57 -4.75
C ILE A 497 7.66 20.75 -3.76
N ALA A 498 6.54 21.12 -3.13
CA ALA A 498 6.45 22.22 -2.15
C ALA A 498 6.97 23.60 -2.64
N GLY A 499 6.92 23.87 -3.96
CA GLY A 499 7.47 25.10 -4.55
C GLY A 499 8.98 25.05 -4.86
N PHE A 500 9.62 23.89 -4.72
CA PHE A 500 10.96 23.61 -5.26
C PHE A 500 10.81 22.85 -6.57
N VAL A 501 11.49 23.30 -7.63
CA VAL A 501 11.45 22.68 -8.97
C VAL A 501 12.73 21.90 -9.21
N ILE A 502 12.60 20.63 -9.59
CA ILE A 502 13.68 19.79 -10.14
C ILE A 502 13.49 19.73 -11.66
N ASP A 503 14.49 20.20 -12.41
CA ASP A 503 14.51 20.17 -13.88
C ASP A 503 14.93 18.80 -14.43
N ARG A 504 14.37 18.43 -15.59
CA ARG A 504 14.56 17.13 -16.29
C ARG A 504 14.57 15.87 -15.40
N PRO A 505 13.58 15.66 -14.50
CA PRO A 505 13.52 14.47 -13.67
C PRO A 505 13.17 13.22 -14.49
N LEU A 506 13.73 12.07 -14.11
CA LEU A 506 13.30 10.77 -14.61
C LEU A 506 12.28 10.13 -13.65
N LEU A 507 11.14 9.67 -14.19
CA LEU A 507 10.12 8.91 -13.45
C LEU A 507 9.83 7.60 -14.17
N THR A 508 9.57 6.51 -13.43
CA THR A 508 9.01 5.29 -14.04
C THR A 508 7.49 5.42 -14.23
N ILE A 509 6.99 4.79 -15.30
CA ILE A 509 5.57 4.69 -15.64
C ILE A 509 5.25 3.20 -15.80
N PRO A 510 4.29 2.63 -15.05
CA PRO A 510 3.86 1.24 -15.26
C PRO A 510 3.23 1.07 -16.64
N ASP A 511 3.70 0.08 -17.41
CA ASP A 511 3.25 -0.16 -18.79
C ASP A 511 1.82 -0.72 -18.84
N GLU A 512 1.46 -1.51 -17.83
CA GLU A 512 0.10 -1.94 -17.50
C GLU A 512 -0.21 -1.62 -16.03
N ALA A 513 -1.45 -1.80 -15.61
CA ALA A 513 -1.80 -1.74 -14.18
C ALA A 513 -0.99 -2.78 -13.36
N GLY A 514 -0.97 -4.03 -13.84
CA GLY A 514 -0.41 -5.16 -13.09
C GLY A 514 -1.11 -5.40 -11.74
N PRO A 515 -0.54 -6.25 -10.87
CA PRO A 515 -0.89 -6.30 -9.46
C PRO A 515 0.05 -5.40 -8.63
N GLY A 516 -0.46 -4.82 -7.54
CA GLY A 516 0.33 -4.08 -6.55
C GLY A 516 -0.15 -2.66 -6.30
N THR A 517 0.62 -1.90 -5.50
CA THR A 517 0.21 -0.58 -4.99
C THR A 517 0.17 0.54 -6.03
N ALA A 518 1.00 0.48 -7.08
CA ALA A 518 1.06 1.51 -8.12
C ALA A 518 0.11 1.27 -9.31
N ALA A 519 -0.62 0.14 -9.33
CA ALA A 519 -1.61 -0.18 -10.35
C ALA A 519 -2.80 0.79 -10.34
N VAL A 520 -3.03 1.47 -9.21
CA VAL A 520 -4.34 1.76 -8.64
C VAL A 520 -4.30 2.94 -7.65
N GLY A 521 -5.47 3.39 -7.20
CA GLY A 521 -5.60 4.31 -6.07
C GLY A 521 -5.77 5.78 -6.41
N GLU A 522 -5.94 6.56 -5.34
CA GLU A 522 -6.17 8.02 -5.39
C GLU A 522 -4.85 8.82 -5.45
N LEU A 523 -3.71 8.14 -5.31
CA LEU A 523 -2.38 8.74 -5.43
C LEU A 523 -1.96 8.89 -6.90
N ALA A 524 -1.08 9.86 -7.15
CA ALA A 524 -0.49 10.13 -8.47
C ALA A 524 0.82 9.38 -8.71
N GLY A 525 1.50 8.93 -7.65
CA GLY A 525 2.82 8.33 -7.73
C GLY A 525 3.55 8.17 -6.38
N ASN A 526 4.80 7.71 -6.44
CA ASN A 526 5.73 7.67 -5.31
C ASN A 526 6.90 8.65 -5.54
N LEU A 527 7.27 9.41 -4.51
CA LEU A 527 8.52 10.15 -4.45
C LEU A 527 9.60 9.25 -3.85
N GLY A 528 10.31 8.52 -4.71
CA GLY A 528 11.48 7.72 -4.33
C GLY A 528 12.80 8.49 -4.29
N ASN A 529 13.85 7.80 -3.86
CA ASN A 529 15.16 8.39 -3.60
C ASN A 529 15.85 9.04 -4.82
N SER A 530 15.46 8.72 -6.05
CA SER A 530 15.97 9.43 -7.25
C SER A 530 15.64 10.92 -7.27
N LEU A 531 14.58 11.36 -6.57
CA LEU A 531 14.26 12.77 -6.36
C LEU A 531 14.46 13.22 -4.91
N LEU A 532 14.17 12.36 -3.91
CA LEU A 532 14.35 12.75 -2.50
C LEU A 532 15.82 13.11 -2.17
N ARG A 533 16.80 12.54 -2.89
CA ARG A 533 18.24 12.86 -2.76
C ARG A 533 18.61 14.33 -2.99
N HIS A 534 17.77 15.10 -3.69
CA HIS A 534 17.98 16.53 -3.93
C HIS A 534 17.73 17.38 -2.65
N PHE A 535 17.06 16.83 -1.64
CA PHE A 535 16.58 17.56 -0.48
C PHE A 535 17.31 17.21 0.83
N VAL A 536 17.13 18.07 1.83
CA VAL A 536 17.10 17.71 3.24
C VAL A 536 15.63 17.58 3.62
N LEU A 537 15.25 16.44 4.20
CA LEU A 537 13.87 16.13 4.59
C LEU A 537 13.79 15.99 6.10
N THR A 538 12.71 16.45 6.73
CA THR A 538 12.40 16.12 8.12
C THR A 538 10.96 15.66 8.26
N LEU A 539 10.77 14.45 8.75
CA LEU A 539 9.49 13.73 8.86
C LEU A 539 8.96 13.84 10.29
N ASP A 540 7.83 14.50 10.49
CA ASP A 540 7.13 14.59 11.78
C ASP A 540 5.79 13.84 11.70
N TYR A 541 5.81 12.56 12.07
CA TYR A 541 4.62 11.70 12.08
C TYR A 541 3.57 12.14 13.12
N GLY A 542 3.99 12.81 14.20
CA GLY A 542 3.09 13.25 15.26
C GLY A 542 2.23 14.44 14.87
N LYS A 543 2.73 15.31 13.98
CA LYS A 543 1.96 16.41 13.36
C LYS A 543 1.44 16.07 11.96
N GLN A 544 1.98 15.01 11.36
CA GLN A 544 1.83 14.65 9.94
C GLN A 544 2.27 15.79 9.03
N GLN A 545 3.52 16.20 9.23
CA GLN A 545 4.16 17.29 8.49
C GLN A 545 5.52 16.83 7.96
N VAL A 546 5.89 17.34 6.79
CA VAL A 546 7.23 17.18 6.24
C VAL A 546 7.85 18.56 6.07
N MET A 547 9.05 18.75 6.62
CA MET A 547 9.84 19.95 6.39
C MET A 547 10.85 19.67 5.29
N ILE A 548 10.78 20.44 4.21
CA ILE A 548 11.56 20.27 2.98
C ILE A 548 12.50 21.47 2.82
N GLU A 549 13.80 21.18 2.83
CA GLU A 549 14.89 22.12 2.58
C GLU A 549 15.66 21.66 1.33
N PRO A 550 16.14 22.55 0.45
CA PRO A 550 17.02 22.14 -0.64
C PRO A 550 18.33 21.59 -0.05
N GLY A 551 18.78 20.44 -0.55
CA GLY A 551 20.10 19.90 -0.21
C GLY A 551 21.22 20.75 -0.80
N THR A 552 22.45 20.57 -0.31
CA THR A 552 23.63 21.24 -0.92
C THR A 552 23.88 20.79 -2.37
N GLU A 553 23.30 19.67 -2.77
CA GLU A 553 23.34 19.10 -4.13
C GLU A 553 21.97 19.19 -4.82
N PHE A 554 21.09 20.12 -4.43
CA PHE A 554 19.73 20.25 -4.99
C PHE A 554 19.72 20.44 -6.51
N ASN A 555 20.62 21.28 -7.06
CA ASN A 555 20.83 21.45 -8.50
C ASN A 555 21.87 20.45 -9.07
N GLY A 556 22.14 19.35 -8.37
CA GLY A 556 23.14 18.35 -8.76
C GLY A 556 22.65 17.44 -9.88
N THR A 557 23.53 17.18 -10.85
CA THR A 557 23.31 16.14 -11.87
C THR A 557 23.78 14.79 -11.32
N PHE A 558 22.84 13.88 -11.07
CA PHE A 558 23.14 12.51 -10.64
C PHE A 558 23.23 11.60 -11.87
N PRO A 559 24.37 10.96 -12.17
CA PRO A 559 24.50 10.07 -13.32
C PRO A 559 23.55 8.88 -13.25
N GLU A 560 22.83 8.65 -14.35
CA GLU A 560 21.96 7.49 -14.55
C GLU A 560 22.59 6.56 -15.60
N ASP A 561 21.98 5.40 -15.84
CA ASP A 561 22.50 4.44 -16.83
C ASP A 561 22.47 5.02 -18.26
N ARG A 562 23.53 4.73 -19.03
CA ARG A 562 23.73 5.16 -20.43
C ARG A 562 23.93 3.98 -21.38
N SER A 563 23.52 2.78 -20.97
CA SER A 563 23.76 1.53 -21.70
C SER A 563 22.49 0.83 -22.16
N GLY A 564 21.43 0.83 -21.35
CA GLY A 564 20.27 -0.04 -21.48
C GLY A 564 20.41 -1.43 -20.83
N LEU A 565 21.48 -1.67 -20.05
CA LEU A 565 21.68 -2.93 -19.31
C LEU A 565 21.11 -2.87 -17.89
N LEU A 566 20.30 -3.85 -17.54
CA LEU A 566 20.11 -4.22 -16.14
C LEU A 566 21.12 -5.32 -15.78
N VAL A 567 22.26 -4.95 -15.19
CA VAL A 567 23.22 -5.93 -14.65
C VAL A 567 22.76 -6.37 -13.26
N GLY A 568 22.35 -7.63 -13.13
CA GLY A 568 22.03 -8.30 -11.87
C GLY A 568 23.13 -9.29 -11.49
N GLN A 569 22.74 -10.36 -10.80
CA GLN A 569 23.63 -11.42 -10.31
C GLN A 569 23.14 -12.78 -10.85
N GLY A 570 24.06 -13.61 -11.31
CA GLY A 570 23.80 -14.96 -11.82
C GLY A 570 23.72 -16.02 -10.72
N GLU A 571 23.37 -17.26 -11.10
CA GLU A 571 23.32 -18.43 -10.20
C GLU A 571 24.71 -18.79 -9.61
N ASP A 572 25.79 -18.35 -10.26
CA ASP A 572 27.17 -18.47 -9.82
C ASP A 572 27.63 -17.35 -8.86
N GLY A 573 26.76 -16.37 -8.60
CA GLY A 573 27.07 -15.17 -7.82
C GLY A 573 27.80 -14.07 -8.60
N GLY A 574 28.11 -14.26 -9.89
CA GLY A 574 28.79 -13.27 -10.73
C GLY A 574 27.84 -12.23 -11.34
N PRO A 575 28.34 -11.09 -11.88
CA PRO A 575 27.50 -10.11 -12.57
C PRO A 575 26.92 -10.67 -13.88
N MET A 576 25.61 -10.56 -14.06
CA MET A 576 24.88 -11.14 -15.20
C MET A 576 23.89 -10.14 -15.79
N VAL A 577 23.84 -10.03 -17.11
CA VAL A 577 22.83 -9.24 -17.82
C VAL A 577 21.45 -9.86 -17.57
N SER A 578 20.61 -9.16 -16.82
CA SER A 578 19.25 -9.60 -16.46
C SER A 578 18.19 -9.09 -17.42
N PHE A 579 18.41 -7.90 -18.01
CA PHE A 579 17.56 -7.31 -19.05
C PHE A 579 18.39 -6.40 -19.97
N VAL A 580 17.94 -6.24 -21.22
CA VAL A 580 18.53 -5.36 -22.24
C VAL A 580 17.38 -4.59 -22.90
N ALA A 581 17.35 -3.28 -22.70
CA ALA A 581 16.25 -2.42 -23.17
C ALA A 581 16.31 -2.16 -24.69
N ALA A 582 15.15 -2.09 -25.35
CA ALA A 582 15.08 -1.83 -26.78
C ALA A 582 15.61 -0.43 -27.18
N GLY A 583 16.26 -0.32 -28.34
CA GLY A 583 16.77 0.96 -28.88
C GLY A 583 17.98 1.57 -28.14
N THR A 584 18.65 0.79 -27.29
CA THR A 584 19.79 1.24 -26.47
C THR A 584 21.14 0.75 -27.01
N PRO A 585 22.26 1.37 -26.61
CA PRO A 585 23.61 0.91 -26.98
C PRO A 585 23.88 -0.57 -26.69
N ALA A 586 23.32 -1.12 -25.61
CA ALA A 586 23.48 -2.53 -25.26
C ALA A 586 22.79 -3.47 -26.26
N GLN A 587 21.61 -3.10 -26.76
CA GLN A 587 20.95 -3.86 -27.82
C GLN A 587 21.72 -3.73 -29.14
N GLU A 588 22.19 -2.53 -29.48
CA GLU A 588 22.99 -2.27 -30.69
C GLU A 588 24.34 -3.01 -30.69
N ALA A 589 24.99 -3.11 -29.54
CA ALA A 589 26.23 -3.85 -29.35
C ALA A 589 26.02 -5.38 -29.28
N GLY A 590 24.78 -5.85 -29.14
CA GLY A 590 24.44 -7.28 -29.22
C GLY A 590 24.49 -8.06 -27.91
N PHE A 591 24.36 -7.39 -26.76
CA PHE A 591 24.13 -8.04 -25.46
C PHE A 591 22.76 -8.75 -25.44
N VAL A 592 22.63 -9.83 -24.65
CA VAL A 592 21.35 -10.50 -24.39
C VAL A 592 21.19 -10.83 -22.90
N ALA A 593 19.94 -10.98 -22.46
CA ALA A 593 19.66 -11.48 -21.11
C ALA A 593 20.23 -12.91 -20.94
N GLY A 594 20.90 -13.16 -19.83
CA GLY A 594 21.66 -14.39 -19.55
C GLY A 594 23.14 -14.35 -19.96
N ASP A 595 23.66 -13.23 -20.47
CA ASP A 595 25.11 -13.03 -20.61
C ASP A 595 25.76 -12.86 -19.23
N VAL A 596 26.67 -13.76 -18.86
CA VAL A 596 27.50 -13.60 -17.65
C VAL A 596 28.71 -12.74 -18.01
N ILE A 597 28.96 -11.68 -17.24
CA ILE A 597 30.08 -10.76 -17.48
C ILE A 597 31.33 -11.35 -16.81
N ALA A 598 32.36 -11.67 -17.59
CA ALA A 598 33.60 -12.26 -17.09
C ALA A 598 34.70 -11.21 -16.87
N ALA A 599 34.77 -10.19 -17.74
CA ALA A 599 35.69 -9.06 -17.60
C ALA A 599 35.12 -7.79 -18.26
N VAL A 600 35.60 -6.64 -17.83
CA VAL A 600 35.41 -5.34 -18.49
C VAL A 600 36.77 -4.66 -18.61
N ASP A 601 37.07 -4.05 -19.76
CA ASP A 601 38.36 -3.39 -20.07
C ASP A 601 39.58 -4.31 -19.83
N GLY A 602 39.40 -5.61 -20.14
CA GLY A 602 40.38 -6.68 -19.91
C GLY A 602 40.54 -7.12 -18.45
N ARG A 603 39.89 -6.47 -17.49
CA ARG A 603 39.97 -6.75 -16.06
C ARG A 603 38.84 -7.70 -15.59
N PRO A 604 39.15 -8.83 -14.92
CA PRO A 604 38.12 -9.77 -14.45
C PRO A 604 37.12 -9.15 -13.46
N VAL A 605 35.84 -9.50 -13.55
CA VAL A 605 34.78 -8.99 -12.65
C VAL A 605 35.05 -9.27 -11.17
N ALA A 606 35.73 -10.37 -10.86
CA ALA A 606 36.12 -10.72 -9.49
C ALA A 606 37.04 -9.66 -8.85
N GLU A 607 37.80 -8.89 -9.64
CA GLU A 607 38.63 -7.80 -9.13
C GLU A 607 37.88 -6.47 -8.97
N TYR A 608 36.75 -6.29 -9.65
CA TYR A 608 35.87 -5.14 -9.43
C TYR A 608 35.17 -5.25 -8.07
N GLY A 609 34.90 -6.47 -7.62
CA GLY A 609 34.44 -6.74 -6.25
C GLY A 609 32.93 -6.62 -6.06
N GLY A 610 32.13 -6.94 -7.09
CA GLY A 610 30.68 -7.01 -6.99
C GLY A 610 29.93 -6.63 -8.26
N VAL A 611 28.61 -6.49 -8.15
CA VAL A 611 27.72 -6.02 -9.24
C VAL A 611 27.73 -4.50 -9.32
N LEU A 612 27.80 -3.81 -8.18
CA LEU A 612 27.69 -2.34 -8.11
C LEU A 612 28.79 -1.61 -8.91
N PRO A 613 30.07 -1.99 -8.86
CA PRO A 613 31.11 -1.27 -9.59
C PRO A 613 30.93 -1.40 -11.11
N ILE A 614 30.38 -2.52 -11.59
CA ILE A 614 30.04 -2.70 -13.01
C ILE A 614 28.89 -1.76 -13.40
N ARG A 615 27.85 -1.61 -12.57
CA ARG A 615 26.78 -0.62 -12.80
C ARG A 615 27.31 0.81 -12.85
N GLU A 616 28.32 1.15 -12.03
CA GLU A 616 28.94 2.47 -12.04
C GLU A 616 29.74 2.76 -13.32
N LEU A 617 30.34 1.74 -13.95
CA LEU A 617 30.97 1.91 -15.28
C LEU A 617 29.93 2.36 -16.33
N LEU A 618 28.71 1.82 -16.28
CA LEU A 618 27.63 2.13 -17.22
C LEU A 618 27.04 3.55 -17.06
N ARG A 619 27.42 4.26 -15.98
CA ARG A 619 27.06 5.67 -15.71
C ARG A 619 28.11 6.66 -16.19
N GLN A 620 29.24 6.20 -16.75
CA GLN A 620 30.30 7.08 -17.27
C GLN A 620 29.84 7.98 -18.43
N ALA A 621 30.70 8.91 -18.85
CA ALA A 621 30.34 9.95 -19.82
C ALA A 621 29.91 9.37 -21.20
N PRO A 622 29.02 10.07 -21.94
CA PRO A 622 28.70 9.72 -23.32
C PRO A 622 29.97 9.68 -24.19
N GLY A 623 30.10 8.65 -25.02
CA GLY A 623 31.29 8.37 -25.82
C GLY A 623 32.37 7.52 -25.13
N THR A 624 32.24 7.24 -23.81
CA THR A 624 33.06 6.19 -23.17
C THR A 624 32.84 4.86 -23.87
N ARG A 625 33.96 4.19 -24.17
CA ARG A 625 34.01 2.80 -24.67
C ARG A 625 34.33 1.88 -23.49
N LEU A 626 33.66 0.73 -23.43
CA LEU A 626 33.89 -0.32 -22.44
C LEU A 626 33.99 -1.68 -23.16
N ASP A 627 35.09 -2.39 -22.97
CA ASP A 627 35.35 -3.68 -23.64
C ASP A 627 34.90 -4.86 -22.77
N PHE A 628 33.70 -5.37 -23.03
CA PHE A 628 33.12 -6.49 -22.28
C PHE A 628 33.61 -7.84 -22.81
N THR A 629 34.03 -8.72 -21.89
CA THR A 629 34.19 -10.15 -22.14
C THR A 629 33.03 -10.89 -21.48
N LEU A 630 32.23 -11.59 -22.27
CA LEU A 630 30.99 -12.23 -21.85
C LEU A 630 31.06 -13.75 -22.04
N LEU A 631 30.36 -14.50 -21.17
CA LEU A 631 30.10 -15.93 -21.32
C LEU A 631 28.62 -16.14 -21.64
N ARG A 632 28.34 -16.62 -22.86
CA ARG A 632 26.99 -16.91 -23.37
C ARG A 632 26.93 -18.40 -23.71
N GLN A 633 26.14 -19.17 -22.96
CA GLN A 633 26.02 -20.63 -23.11
C GLN A 633 27.39 -21.36 -23.09
N GLY A 634 28.30 -20.93 -22.22
CA GLY A 634 29.66 -21.50 -22.09
C GLY A 634 30.64 -21.11 -23.21
N ARG A 635 30.25 -20.23 -24.15
CA ARG A 635 31.14 -19.67 -25.18
C ARG A 635 31.50 -18.23 -24.83
N GLN A 636 32.77 -17.88 -25.02
CA GLN A 636 33.27 -16.52 -24.80
C GLN A 636 32.96 -15.61 -26.00
N PHE A 637 32.52 -14.39 -25.71
CA PHE A 637 32.28 -13.31 -26.66
C PHE A 637 32.99 -12.04 -26.18
N HIS A 638 33.36 -11.17 -27.12
CA HIS A 638 33.87 -9.83 -26.84
C HIS A 638 32.95 -8.80 -27.50
N ILE A 639 32.55 -7.77 -26.76
CA ILE A 639 31.62 -6.72 -27.20
C ILE A 639 32.14 -5.37 -26.72
N GLU A 640 32.38 -4.44 -27.64
CA GLU A 640 32.58 -3.02 -27.32
C GLU A 640 31.22 -2.37 -27.08
N LEU A 641 31.03 -1.76 -25.91
CA LEU A 641 29.87 -0.93 -25.59
C LEU A 641 30.28 0.54 -25.65
N VAL A 642 29.51 1.37 -26.38
CA VAL A 642 29.71 2.82 -26.43
C VAL A 642 28.54 3.52 -25.74
N LEU A 643 28.79 4.15 -24.59
CA LEU A 643 27.74 4.81 -23.80
C LEU A 643 27.19 6.06 -24.50
N ARG A 644 25.89 6.34 -24.38
CA ARG A 644 25.27 7.58 -24.86
C ARG A 644 24.13 8.03 -23.95
N GLU A 645 23.71 9.29 -24.04
CA GLU A 645 22.46 9.70 -23.38
C GLU A 645 21.26 9.02 -24.06
N ILE A 646 20.38 8.42 -23.25
CA ILE A 646 19.21 7.66 -23.70
C ILE A 646 17.88 8.33 -23.30
N PHE A 647 17.91 9.61 -22.90
CA PHE A 647 16.79 10.39 -22.35
C PHE A 647 16.76 11.88 -22.76
#